data_AF-A0A943J0F5-F1
#
_entry.id   AF-A0A943J0F5-F1
#
_cell.length_a   1.000
_cell.length_b   1.000
_cell.length_c   1.000
_cell.angle_alpha   90.00
_cell.angle_beta   90.00
_cell.angle_gamma   90.00
#
_symmetry.space_group_name_H-M   'P 1'
#
loop_
_entity.id
_entity.type
_entity.pdbx_description
1 polymer ?
#
loop_
_entity_poly.entity_id
_entity_poly.type
_entity_poly.pdbx_seq_one_letter_code
_entity_poly.pdbx_strand_id
1 'polypeptide(L)'
;MSKMTGLDYKIKEMAGRIRELREIEGFSSGEMAEKTGVSEEEYLRCEKGNHDLNFAFIYRCAQALSVNVTDIIEGYSPTLKSYTVTRAGAGQEVANAHGMTYYNLAYAFQNRIAEPLYVRSVYSEEAQHRDIELTTHVGQECDLVIEGTLLVQVGDHKEILGPGDSIYYDSGTPHGMIAINGKDSIFYAIVLNPTGEPIPELTPSKAISEPRVRKNDTEERVYHKYVDVTEDENGTPLSIKFKNTEHFNFAFDIVDVLAKTKPDKLAMLHISKDKKERRFTFKDIKKASAQCANYFKSLGIKKGDRVMLVLKRHYQFWFAMLGLNKIGAIAIPATNQLQQHDFEYRFKSAGVSAIICTSDGDTAHQADLAAVECPTLIHKIIVGESREGWRNFNDEYTLYSTHYERTEDSPGGDDIMLMFFTSGTSGYPKIAAHNYKYALGHFHTAKYWHNVDPDGLHFTISDTGWAKAMWGKLYGQWLCEAATFVYDFDRFDAADILPMFAKYGITTFCAPPTMLRMMVKEDISKYDLSSVKHMTTAGEALNPEVYRQFEKATGLQILEGFGQSESTMIIGNMIGAPHKIGSMGKPAPIYDVKLMDHDGNFVPVGETGEIVVNVSDGVPCGLFCGYYNDPEKTAEVWHDGYYHTGDLAWMDEDGFYWYVGRADDVIKSSGYRIGPFEIESVIMELPYVLECAVSPAPDEVRGQVVKASVVLVKDAEPSEELKKEIQRYVKEKTAPYKYPRIVVFRESLPKTTSGKIQRNKL
;
A
#
# COMPACT_ATOMS: atom_id res chain seq x y z
N MET A 1 48.40 -35.15 9.91
CA MET A 1 47.27 -34.21 9.90
C MET A 1 46.05 -34.98 9.43
N SER A 2 45.11 -35.25 10.34
CA SER A 2 43.89 -36.01 10.03
C SER A 2 43.04 -35.23 9.02
N LYS A 3 42.56 -35.87 7.95
CA LYS A 3 41.64 -35.27 6.97
C LYS A 3 40.29 -35.08 7.66
N MET A 4 39.90 -33.83 7.94
CA MET A 4 38.53 -33.50 8.38
C MET A 4 37.53 -34.01 7.33
N THR A 5 36.50 -34.71 7.79
CA THR A 5 35.38 -35.20 6.98
C THR A 5 34.34 -34.09 6.78
N GLY A 6 33.44 -34.23 5.80
CA GLY A 6 32.30 -33.29 5.63
C GLY A 6 31.37 -33.24 6.85
N LEU A 7 31.32 -34.31 7.63
CA LEU A 7 30.57 -34.38 8.89
C LEU A 7 31.21 -33.52 9.98
N ASP A 8 32.55 -33.51 10.08
CA ASP A 8 33.29 -32.67 11.04
C ASP A 8 33.09 -31.17 10.77
N TYR A 9 32.89 -30.80 9.51
CA TYR A 9 32.57 -29.42 9.13
C TYR A 9 31.16 -29.03 9.59
N LYS A 10 30.16 -29.90 9.33
CA LYS A 10 28.77 -29.65 9.73
C LYS A 10 28.59 -29.58 11.25
N ILE A 11 29.28 -30.45 12.01
CA ILE A 11 29.28 -30.41 13.49
C ILE A 11 29.84 -29.09 14.02
N LYS A 12 30.95 -28.60 13.44
CA LYS A 12 31.52 -27.30 13.84
C LYS A 12 30.62 -26.12 13.50
N GLU A 13 29.90 -26.19 12.38
CA GLU A 13 28.96 -25.15 11.97
C GLU A 13 27.75 -25.09 12.93
N MET A 14 27.15 -26.25 13.24
CA MET A 14 26.07 -26.37 14.23
C MET A 14 26.51 -25.89 15.61
N ALA A 15 27.69 -26.30 16.07
CA ALA A 15 28.27 -25.85 17.35
C ALA A 15 28.52 -24.33 17.36
N GLY A 16 28.97 -23.77 16.24
CA GLY A 16 29.13 -22.34 16.04
C GLY A 16 27.82 -21.57 16.20
N ARG A 17 26.74 -22.06 15.59
CA ARG A 17 25.41 -21.46 15.68
C ARG A 17 24.82 -21.56 17.08
N ILE A 18 24.96 -22.69 17.77
CA ILE A 18 24.53 -22.83 19.18
C ILE A 18 25.21 -21.78 20.05
N ARG A 19 26.51 -21.57 19.87
CA ARG A 19 27.28 -20.55 20.58
C ARG A 19 26.80 -19.13 20.26
N GLU A 20 26.63 -18.81 18.98
CA GLU A 20 26.16 -17.50 18.55
C GLU A 20 24.77 -17.19 19.10
N LEU A 21 23.84 -18.14 19.00
CA LEU A 21 22.49 -18.01 19.54
C LEU A 21 22.50 -17.89 21.06
N ARG A 22 23.34 -18.67 21.77
CA ARG A 22 23.52 -18.53 23.21
C ARG A 22 23.98 -17.11 23.59
N GLU A 23 24.94 -16.56 22.84
CA GLU A 23 25.45 -15.20 23.05
C GLU A 23 24.40 -14.12 22.73
N ILE A 24 23.56 -14.34 21.71
CA ILE A 24 22.43 -13.46 21.35
C ILE A 24 21.38 -13.44 22.48
N GLU A 25 21.02 -14.60 23.02
CA GLU A 25 20.04 -14.75 24.10
C GLU A 25 20.61 -14.39 25.48
N GLY A 26 21.93 -14.16 25.58
CA GLY A 26 22.60 -13.74 26.81
C GLY A 26 22.78 -14.85 27.85
N PHE A 27 22.63 -16.12 27.48
CA PHE A 27 22.82 -17.24 28.40
C PHE A 27 24.31 -17.56 28.63
N SER A 28 24.65 -17.90 29.87
CA SER A 28 25.92 -18.52 30.23
C SER A 28 25.96 -20.00 29.80
N SER A 29 27.16 -20.57 29.66
CA SER A 29 27.31 -22.00 29.35
C SER A 29 26.72 -22.90 30.44
N GLY A 30 26.76 -22.47 31.72
CA GLY A 30 26.13 -23.18 32.83
C GLY A 30 24.61 -23.20 32.74
N GLU A 31 23.97 -22.06 32.39
CA GLU A 31 22.52 -22.00 32.19
C GLU A 31 22.07 -22.86 31.00
N MET A 32 22.85 -22.88 29.92
CA MET A 32 22.56 -23.77 28.79
C MET A 32 22.76 -25.23 29.14
N ALA A 33 23.76 -25.60 29.95
CA ALA A 33 23.94 -26.97 30.41
C ALA A 33 22.73 -27.46 31.23
N GLU A 34 22.21 -26.62 32.12
CA GLU A 34 21.00 -26.90 32.89
C GLU A 34 19.78 -27.07 31.97
N LYS A 35 19.55 -26.13 31.04
CA LYS A 35 18.44 -26.20 30.08
C LYS A 35 18.53 -27.37 29.09
N THR A 36 19.74 -27.85 28.81
CA THR A 36 20.00 -28.97 27.89
C THR A 36 20.20 -30.30 28.60
N GLY A 37 20.04 -30.36 29.93
CA GLY A 37 20.08 -31.60 30.71
C GLY A 37 21.41 -32.35 30.62
N VAL A 38 22.52 -31.66 30.37
CA VAL A 38 23.88 -32.23 30.32
C VAL A 38 24.80 -31.53 31.33
N SER A 39 25.97 -32.09 31.61
CA SER A 39 26.96 -31.41 32.45
C SER A 39 27.56 -30.19 31.74
N GLU A 40 28.00 -29.17 32.48
CA GLU A 40 28.63 -27.97 31.89
C GLU A 40 29.88 -28.31 31.07
N GLU A 41 30.65 -29.31 31.50
CA GLU A 41 31.81 -29.80 30.76
C GLU A 41 31.41 -30.44 29.41
N GLU A 42 30.30 -31.19 29.39
CA GLU A 42 29.75 -31.81 28.17
C GLU A 42 29.18 -30.76 27.22
N TYR A 43 28.41 -29.80 27.74
CA TYR A 43 27.90 -28.67 26.97
C TYR A 43 29.04 -27.89 26.29
N LEU A 44 30.12 -27.57 27.02
CA LEU A 44 31.29 -26.88 26.47
C LEU A 44 32.04 -27.68 25.40
N ARG A 45 32.00 -29.02 25.44
CA ARG A 45 32.59 -29.88 24.40
C ARG A 45 31.71 -29.89 23.15
N CYS A 46 30.39 -29.95 23.31
CA CYS A 46 29.41 -29.81 22.24
C CYS A 46 29.51 -28.45 21.53
N GLU A 47 29.55 -27.35 22.30
CA GLU A 47 29.65 -25.98 21.77
C GLU A 47 30.99 -25.70 21.06
N LYS A 48 32.05 -26.44 21.38
CA LYS A 48 33.33 -26.37 20.66
C LYS A 48 33.36 -27.24 19.40
N GLY A 49 32.31 -28.00 19.12
CA GLY A 49 32.26 -28.98 18.04
C GLY A 49 33.23 -30.15 18.25
N ASN A 50 33.59 -30.43 19.50
CA ASN A 50 34.52 -31.50 19.89
C ASN A 50 33.78 -32.76 20.38
N HIS A 51 32.45 -32.75 20.35
CA HIS A 51 31.58 -33.83 20.77
C HIS A 51 30.40 -33.93 19.79
N ASP A 52 29.81 -35.12 19.69
CA ASP A 52 28.66 -35.36 18.83
C ASP A 52 27.42 -34.59 19.35
N LEU A 53 26.72 -33.93 18.42
CA LEU A 53 25.54 -33.11 18.70
C LEU A 53 24.30 -33.96 18.40
N ASN A 54 23.95 -34.87 19.31
CA ASN A 54 22.78 -35.71 19.11
C ASN A 54 21.48 -34.85 19.06
N PHE A 55 20.42 -35.40 18.44
CA PHE A 55 19.17 -34.66 18.24
C PHE A 55 18.56 -34.18 19.56
N ALA A 56 18.60 -34.99 20.62
CA ALA A 56 18.06 -34.60 21.92
C ALA A 56 18.76 -33.37 22.49
N PHE A 57 20.08 -33.27 22.30
CA PHE A 57 20.87 -32.09 22.65
C PHE A 57 20.50 -30.88 21.77
N ILE A 58 20.46 -31.05 20.45
CA ILE A 58 20.10 -29.97 19.51
C ILE A 58 18.67 -29.46 19.77
N TYR A 59 17.73 -30.37 20.02
CA TYR A 59 16.34 -30.05 20.32
C TYR A 59 16.21 -29.25 21.61
N ARG A 60 16.89 -29.67 22.68
CA ARG A 60 16.90 -28.90 23.92
C ARG A 60 17.62 -27.56 23.77
N CYS A 61 18.67 -27.48 22.95
CA CYS A 61 19.29 -26.20 22.59
C CYS A 61 18.30 -25.30 21.85
N ALA A 62 17.56 -25.85 20.87
CA ALA A 62 16.56 -25.12 20.10
C ALA A 62 15.43 -24.59 21.00
N GLN A 63 14.92 -25.44 21.91
CA GLN A 63 13.95 -25.04 22.93
C GLN A 63 14.50 -23.97 23.88
N ALA A 64 15.74 -24.14 24.36
CA ALA A 64 16.37 -23.20 25.28
C ALA A 64 16.58 -21.82 24.64
N LEU A 65 16.93 -21.80 23.35
CA LEU A 65 17.26 -20.61 22.57
C LEU A 65 16.05 -20.03 21.81
N SER A 66 14.86 -20.62 21.98
CA SER A 66 13.64 -20.23 21.27
C SER A 66 13.80 -20.17 19.74
N VAL A 67 14.55 -21.11 19.17
CA VAL A 67 14.74 -21.27 17.71
C VAL A 67 14.27 -22.65 17.25
N ASN A 68 14.13 -22.87 15.94
CA ASN A 68 13.87 -24.20 15.41
C ASN A 68 15.14 -25.04 15.37
N VAL A 69 14.99 -26.36 15.45
CA VAL A 69 16.11 -27.30 15.27
C VAL A 69 16.81 -27.09 13.93
N THR A 70 16.06 -26.75 12.88
CA THR A 70 16.61 -26.43 11.56
C THR A 70 17.46 -25.16 11.54
N ASP A 71 17.21 -24.19 12.42
CA ASP A 71 18.08 -23.01 12.55
C ASP A 71 19.49 -23.42 12.99
N ILE A 72 19.57 -24.38 13.92
CA ILE A 72 20.84 -24.93 14.39
C ILE A 72 21.49 -25.81 13.31
N ILE A 73 20.71 -26.69 12.67
CA ILE A 73 21.24 -27.69 11.72
C ILE A 73 21.62 -27.07 10.37
N GLU A 74 20.80 -26.18 9.82
CA GLU A 74 20.90 -25.70 8.44
C GLU A 74 21.20 -24.18 8.33
N GLY A 75 21.08 -23.41 9.43
CA GLY A 75 21.50 -22.00 9.46
C GLY A 75 20.53 -21.02 8.80
N TYR A 76 19.30 -21.45 8.52
CA TYR A 76 18.23 -20.58 8.05
C TYR A 76 16.90 -20.97 8.71
N SER A 77 16.06 -19.96 8.96
CA SER A 77 14.75 -20.15 9.55
C SER A 77 13.72 -20.54 8.48
N PRO A 78 12.95 -21.62 8.71
CA PRO A 78 11.77 -21.89 7.90
C PRO A 78 10.76 -20.75 8.11
N THR A 79 10.32 -20.13 7.03
CA THR A 79 9.26 -19.12 7.06
C THR A 79 7.96 -19.75 6.59
N LEU A 80 6.91 -19.62 7.38
CA LEU A 80 5.56 -19.90 6.90
C LEU A 80 5.19 -18.79 5.91
N LYS A 81 4.94 -19.16 4.65
CA LYS A 81 4.29 -18.29 3.68
C LYS A 81 2.78 -18.30 3.95
N SER A 82 1.96 -18.05 2.96
CA SER A 82 0.52 -17.96 3.15
C SER A 82 -0.14 -19.31 3.50
N TYR A 83 0.21 -20.37 2.78
CA TYR A 83 -0.14 -21.76 3.10
C TYR A 83 1.00 -22.71 2.71
N THR A 84 1.09 -23.83 3.41
CA THR A 84 1.99 -24.94 3.06
C THR A 84 1.15 -26.17 2.81
N VAL A 85 1.35 -26.82 1.65
CA VAL A 85 0.73 -28.11 1.36
C VAL A 85 1.74 -29.21 1.54
N THR A 86 1.59 -29.98 2.62
CA THR A 86 2.32 -31.23 2.80
C THR A 86 1.53 -32.35 2.11
N ARG A 87 2.03 -32.80 0.96
CA ARG A 87 1.42 -33.91 0.21
C ARG A 87 1.63 -35.23 0.95
N ALA A 88 0.80 -36.23 0.66
CA ALA A 88 0.93 -37.57 1.26
C ALA A 88 2.36 -38.12 1.07
N GLY A 89 2.97 -38.57 2.17
CA GLY A 89 4.36 -39.07 2.19
C GLY A 89 5.46 -38.00 2.12
N ALA A 90 5.11 -36.71 2.03
CA ALA A 90 6.06 -35.61 1.91
C ALA A 90 6.24 -34.81 3.22
N GLY A 91 5.76 -35.31 4.35
CA GLY A 91 6.05 -34.72 5.66
C GLY A 91 7.53 -34.88 6.01
N GLN A 92 8.07 -33.98 6.82
CA GLN A 92 9.45 -34.11 7.28
C GLN A 92 9.55 -35.30 8.23
N GLU A 93 10.38 -36.29 7.89
CA GLU A 93 10.68 -37.41 8.79
C GLU A 93 11.43 -36.88 10.02
N VAL A 94 10.84 -37.05 11.20
CA VAL A 94 11.37 -36.52 12.47
C VAL A 94 12.23 -37.54 13.19
N ALA A 95 11.74 -38.78 13.30
CA ALA A 95 12.39 -39.85 14.03
C ALA A 95 11.84 -41.22 13.64
N ASN A 96 12.66 -42.26 13.85
CA ASN A 96 12.25 -43.65 13.89
C ASN A 96 12.53 -44.20 15.29
N ALA A 97 11.46 -44.38 16.08
CA ALA A 97 11.53 -44.80 17.47
C ALA A 97 10.38 -45.76 17.78
N HIS A 98 10.64 -46.81 18.58
CA HIS A 98 9.62 -47.75 19.05
C HIS A 98 8.79 -48.41 17.95
N GLY A 99 9.39 -48.65 16.78
CA GLY A 99 8.68 -49.22 15.62
C GLY A 99 7.72 -48.25 14.93
N MET A 100 7.82 -46.95 15.24
CA MET A 100 7.03 -45.88 14.63
C MET A 100 7.91 -44.92 13.83
N THR A 101 7.39 -44.48 12.69
CA THR A 101 7.98 -43.39 11.91
C THR A 101 7.07 -42.17 11.97
N TYR A 102 7.61 -41.05 12.45
CA TYR A 102 6.90 -39.79 12.65
C TYR A 102 7.21 -38.81 11.52
N TYR A 103 6.15 -38.28 10.90
CA TYR A 103 6.25 -37.26 9.86
C TYR A 103 5.58 -35.97 10.34
N ASN A 104 6.36 -34.90 10.51
CA ASN A 104 5.82 -33.59 10.88
C ASN A 104 5.21 -32.92 9.66
N LEU A 105 3.89 -32.72 9.71
CA LEU A 105 3.13 -32.20 8.58
C LEU A 105 3.20 -30.69 8.44
N ALA A 106 3.56 -30.00 9.53
CA ALA A 106 3.62 -28.54 9.60
C ALA A 106 4.98 -28.10 10.15
N TYR A 107 6.06 -28.73 9.70
CA TYR A 107 7.41 -28.46 10.22
C TYR A 107 7.90 -27.03 9.95
N ALA A 108 7.27 -26.32 9.02
CA ALA A 108 7.52 -24.91 8.72
C ALA A 108 6.67 -23.93 9.55
N PHE A 109 5.76 -24.41 10.41
CA PHE A 109 4.83 -23.56 11.17
C PHE A 109 5.38 -23.20 12.56
N GLN A 110 5.65 -21.92 12.78
CA GLN A 110 6.19 -21.36 14.03
C GLN A 110 5.08 -21.04 15.05
N ASN A 111 5.42 -21.02 16.36
CA ASN A 111 4.51 -20.69 17.48
C ASN A 111 3.19 -21.49 17.46
N ARG A 112 3.26 -22.75 17.00
CA ARG A 112 2.10 -23.60 16.82
C ARG A 112 1.47 -23.97 18.17
N ILE A 113 0.15 -23.80 18.26
CA ILE A 113 -0.67 -24.25 19.39
C ILE A 113 -0.68 -25.79 19.45
N ALA A 114 -0.51 -26.44 18.30
CA ALA A 114 -0.51 -27.89 18.14
C ALA A 114 0.55 -28.36 17.14
N GLU A 115 1.12 -29.53 17.36
CA GLU A 115 2.06 -30.20 16.46
C GLU A 115 1.37 -31.39 15.79
N PRO A 116 1.02 -31.29 14.49
CA PRO A 116 0.41 -32.40 13.77
C PRO A 116 1.47 -33.36 13.22
N LEU A 117 1.47 -34.58 13.73
CA LEU A 117 2.32 -35.68 13.29
C LEU A 117 1.47 -36.71 12.55
N TYR A 118 1.93 -37.12 11.37
CA TYR A 118 1.46 -38.33 10.72
C TYR A 118 2.36 -39.48 11.14
N VAL A 119 1.79 -40.51 11.78
CA VAL A 119 2.53 -41.60 12.39
C VAL A 119 2.20 -42.91 11.72
N ARG A 120 3.24 -43.66 11.34
CA ARG A 120 3.11 -45.05 10.89
C ARG A 120 3.70 -45.96 11.96
N SER A 121 2.85 -46.74 12.64
CA SER A 121 3.26 -47.78 13.58
C SER A 121 3.31 -49.14 12.87
N VAL A 122 4.49 -49.73 12.80
CA VAL A 122 4.72 -51.00 12.13
C VAL A 122 4.25 -52.15 13.02
N TYR A 123 3.47 -53.06 12.45
CA TYR A 123 3.03 -54.24 13.19
C TYR A 123 4.20 -55.17 13.52
N SER A 124 4.22 -55.67 14.74
CA SER A 124 5.14 -56.72 15.18
C SER A 124 4.39 -57.74 16.02
N GLU A 125 4.45 -59.00 15.59
CA GLU A 125 3.84 -60.14 16.28
C GLU A 125 4.43 -60.31 17.69
N GLU A 126 5.73 -60.03 17.86
CA GLU A 126 6.36 -60.04 19.17
C GLU A 126 5.89 -58.89 20.07
N ALA A 127 5.71 -57.69 19.51
CA ALA A 127 5.35 -56.49 20.29
C ALA A 127 3.94 -56.57 20.87
N GLN A 128 2.99 -57.19 20.14
CA GLN A 128 1.62 -57.39 20.62
C GLN A 128 1.53 -58.28 21.89
N HIS A 129 2.56 -59.07 22.17
CA HIS A 129 2.62 -59.97 23.32
C HIS A 129 3.53 -59.47 24.47
N ARG A 130 4.15 -58.29 24.32
CA ARG A 130 4.96 -57.65 25.37
C ARG A 130 4.22 -56.48 26.00
N ASP A 131 4.71 -56.03 27.15
CA ASP A 131 4.23 -54.79 27.76
C ASP A 131 4.57 -53.59 26.88
N ILE A 132 3.65 -52.62 26.82
CA ILE A 132 3.82 -51.39 26.06
C ILE A 132 4.84 -50.51 26.79
N GLU A 133 5.86 -50.05 26.08
CA GLU A 133 6.80 -49.08 26.60
C GLU A 133 6.12 -47.72 26.75
N LEU A 134 6.20 -47.12 27.96
CA LEU A 134 5.50 -45.88 28.28
C LEU A 134 6.47 -44.69 28.35
N THR A 135 6.01 -43.55 27.87
CA THR A 135 6.73 -42.26 27.89
C THR A 135 5.89 -41.16 28.52
N THR A 136 6.52 -40.05 28.91
CA THR A 136 5.84 -38.84 29.40
C THR A 136 6.43 -37.59 28.76
N HIS A 137 5.58 -36.60 28.50
CA HIS A 137 5.99 -35.24 28.11
C HIS A 137 4.94 -34.20 28.50
N VAL A 138 5.35 -32.93 28.56
CA VAL A 138 4.46 -31.83 28.97
C VAL A 138 3.49 -31.49 27.83
N GLY A 139 2.17 -31.56 28.08
CA GLY A 139 1.15 -31.17 27.10
C GLY A 139 -0.12 -32.02 27.15
N GLN A 140 -0.97 -31.84 26.13
CA GLN A 140 -2.12 -32.69 25.87
C GLN A 140 -1.98 -33.29 24.47
N GLU A 141 -2.51 -34.47 24.23
CA GLU A 141 -2.38 -35.15 22.93
C GLU A 141 -3.70 -35.76 22.49
N CYS A 142 -3.95 -35.68 21.18
CA CYS A 142 -5.09 -36.28 20.51
C CYS A 142 -4.60 -37.19 19.38
N ASP A 143 -4.90 -38.48 19.49
CA ASP A 143 -4.64 -39.44 18.41
C ASP A 143 -5.92 -39.73 17.63
N LEU A 144 -5.83 -39.75 16.30
CA LEU A 144 -6.92 -40.10 15.39
C LEU A 144 -6.47 -41.20 14.42
N VAL A 145 -7.07 -42.38 14.51
CA VAL A 145 -6.70 -43.54 13.70
C VAL A 145 -7.29 -43.42 12.29
N ILE A 146 -6.45 -43.57 11.28
CA ILE A 146 -6.80 -43.48 9.85
C ILE A 146 -6.90 -44.86 9.22
N GLU A 147 -5.98 -45.77 9.55
CA GLU A 147 -5.95 -47.14 9.03
C GLU A 147 -5.36 -48.09 10.10
N GLY A 148 -5.80 -49.36 10.10
CA GLY A 148 -5.27 -50.38 11.01
C GLY A 148 -5.97 -50.43 12.37
N THR A 149 -5.32 -51.01 13.37
CA THR A 149 -5.82 -51.09 14.75
C THR A 149 -4.71 -50.74 15.73
N LEU A 150 -4.99 -49.84 16.66
CA LEU A 150 -4.04 -49.32 17.63
C LEU A 150 -4.47 -49.73 19.04
N LEU A 151 -3.58 -50.38 19.80
CA LEU A 151 -3.75 -50.57 21.24
C LEU A 151 -3.03 -49.42 21.94
N VAL A 152 -3.77 -48.55 22.60
CA VAL A 152 -3.24 -47.40 23.35
C VAL A 152 -3.33 -47.68 24.84
N GLN A 153 -2.26 -47.39 25.58
CA GLN A 153 -2.21 -47.43 27.03
C GLN A 153 -1.95 -46.03 27.58
N VAL A 154 -2.80 -45.55 28.50
CA VAL A 154 -2.62 -44.29 29.24
C VAL A 154 -2.76 -44.60 30.73
N GLY A 155 -1.66 -44.48 31.47
CA GLY A 155 -1.54 -44.97 32.84
C GLY A 155 -1.81 -46.48 32.91
N ASP A 156 -2.78 -46.86 33.73
CA ASP A 156 -3.19 -48.26 33.90
C ASP A 156 -4.32 -48.69 32.94
N HIS A 157 -4.83 -47.78 32.10
CA HIS A 157 -5.95 -48.03 31.20
C HIS A 157 -5.46 -48.40 29.80
N LYS A 158 -6.08 -49.42 29.18
CA LYS A 158 -5.81 -49.87 27.82
C LYS A 158 -7.07 -49.81 26.99
N GLU A 159 -6.98 -49.24 25.79
CA GLU A 159 -8.08 -49.13 24.84
C GLU A 159 -7.63 -49.55 23.44
N ILE A 160 -8.55 -50.17 22.69
CA ILE A 160 -8.32 -50.57 21.30
C ILE A 160 -9.08 -49.63 20.39
N LEU A 161 -8.36 -48.98 19.46
CA LEU A 161 -8.87 -47.99 18.53
C LEU A 161 -8.80 -48.51 17.09
N GLY A 162 -9.89 -48.38 16.34
CA GLY A 162 -9.98 -48.66 14.91
C GLY A 162 -10.10 -47.37 14.07
N PRO A 163 -10.19 -47.48 12.73
CA PRO A 163 -10.25 -46.32 11.85
C PRO A 163 -11.45 -45.41 12.18
N GLY A 164 -11.19 -44.12 12.37
CA GLY A 164 -12.17 -43.11 12.77
C GLY A 164 -12.28 -42.91 14.29
N ASP A 165 -11.71 -43.80 15.10
CA ASP A 165 -11.64 -43.62 16.55
C ASP A 165 -10.54 -42.63 16.92
N SER A 166 -10.78 -41.88 17.99
CA SER A 166 -9.80 -40.96 18.56
C SER A 166 -9.71 -41.07 20.08
N ILE A 167 -8.54 -40.81 20.63
CA ILE A 167 -8.32 -40.69 22.08
C ILE A 167 -7.67 -39.35 22.39
N TYR A 168 -8.09 -38.71 23.49
CA TYR A 168 -7.54 -37.45 23.97
C TYR A 168 -7.10 -37.60 25.43
N TYR A 169 -5.84 -37.26 25.73
CA TYR A 169 -5.26 -37.46 27.05
C TYR A 169 -4.21 -36.41 27.44
N ASP A 170 -3.91 -36.34 28.74
CA ASP A 170 -2.80 -35.55 29.28
C ASP A 170 -1.49 -36.33 29.10
N SER A 171 -0.59 -35.83 28.25
CA SER A 171 0.66 -36.51 27.91
C SER A 171 1.68 -36.52 29.06
N GLY A 172 1.42 -35.77 30.15
CA GLY A 172 2.15 -35.89 31.40
C GLY A 172 1.90 -37.22 32.11
N THR A 173 0.82 -37.92 31.77
CA THR A 173 0.53 -39.29 32.22
C THR A 173 1.34 -40.29 31.40
N PRO A 174 2.00 -41.31 32.01
CA PRO A 174 2.72 -42.35 31.26
C PRO A 174 1.82 -42.99 30.21
N HIS A 175 2.20 -42.92 28.94
CA HIS A 175 1.40 -43.43 27.83
C HIS A 175 2.27 -44.09 26.75
N GLY A 176 1.66 -44.96 25.96
CA GLY A 176 2.31 -45.65 24.84
C GLY A 176 1.28 -46.38 23.98
N MET A 177 1.66 -46.75 22.76
CA MET A 177 0.74 -47.37 21.82
C MET A 177 1.45 -48.32 20.86
N ILE A 178 0.74 -49.33 20.35
CA ILE A 178 1.27 -50.31 19.39
C ILE A 178 0.21 -50.70 18.35
N ALA A 179 0.65 -51.00 17.12
CA ALA A 179 -0.20 -51.63 16.11
C ALA A 179 -0.48 -53.11 16.47
N ILE A 180 -1.73 -53.56 16.33
CA ILE A 180 -2.16 -54.94 16.62
C ILE A 180 -2.97 -55.52 15.45
N ASN A 181 -3.30 -56.82 15.50
CA ASN A 181 -4.13 -57.52 14.51
C ASN A 181 -3.48 -57.73 13.13
N GLY A 182 -2.16 -57.85 13.06
CA GLY A 182 -1.47 -58.32 11.86
C GLY A 182 -1.24 -57.28 10.76
N LYS A 183 -1.50 -56.00 11.02
CA LYS A 183 -1.34 -54.90 10.05
C LYS A 183 -0.78 -53.66 10.71
N ASP A 184 0.02 -52.89 9.96
CA ASP A 184 0.47 -51.56 10.35
C ASP A 184 -0.73 -50.67 10.68
N SER A 185 -0.52 -49.74 11.61
CA SER A 185 -1.49 -48.70 11.97
C SER A 185 -1.00 -47.34 11.53
N ILE A 186 -1.89 -46.54 10.96
CA ILE A 186 -1.65 -45.16 10.52
C ILE A 186 -2.59 -44.26 11.30
N PHE A 187 -2.04 -43.23 11.95
CA PHE A 187 -2.82 -42.29 12.74
C PHE A 187 -2.18 -40.90 12.73
N TYR A 188 -2.99 -39.88 13.04
CA TYR A 188 -2.48 -38.55 13.36
C TYR A 188 -2.32 -38.42 14.86
N ALA A 189 -1.12 -38.04 15.31
CA ALA A 189 -0.87 -37.62 16.69
C ALA A 189 -0.78 -36.08 16.72
N ILE A 190 -1.66 -35.44 17.48
CA ILE A 190 -1.77 -33.99 17.57
C ILE A 190 -1.39 -33.58 19.00
N VAL A 191 -0.17 -33.08 19.17
CA VAL A 191 0.36 -32.69 20.49
C VAL A 191 0.13 -31.19 20.71
N LEU A 192 -0.61 -30.82 21.74
CA LEU A 192 -0.93 -29.45 22.13
C LEU A 192 0.14 -28.89 23.07
N ASN A 193 0.62 -27.68 22.76
CA ASN A 193 1.65 -27.01 23.54
C ASN A 193 1.04 -26.17 24.68
N PRO A 194 1.33 -26.47 25.97
CA PRO A 194 0.72 -25.77 27.10
C PRO A 194 1.41 -24.45 27.49
N THR A 195 2.56 -24.08 26.88
CA THR A 195 3.34 -22.88 27.27
C THR A 195 3.11 -21.64 26.38
N GLY A 196 2.19 -21.70 25.43
CA GLY A 196 1.83 -20.50 24.66
C GLY A 196 1.15 -19.48 25.57
N GLU A 197 1.80 -18.36 25.87
CA GLU A 197 1.08 -17.18 26.36
C GLU A 197 -0.11 -16.91 25.42
N PRO A 198 -1.27 -16.47 25.95
CA PRO A 198 -2.43 -16.20 25.12
C PRO A 198 -2.06 -15.15 24.06
N ILE A 199 -2.08 -15.59 22.81
CA ILE A 199 -1.75 -14.76 21.64
C ILE A 199 -2.77 -13.60 21.57
N PRO A 200 -2.35 -12.33 21.75
CA PRO A 200 -3.24 -11.17 21.65
C PRO A 200 -3.86 -10.98 20.26
N GLU A 201 -3.38 -11.76 19.27
CA GLU A 201 -3.81 -11.78 17.87
C GLU A 201 -4.90 -12.82 17.56
N LEU A 202 -5.46 -13.49 18.58
CA LEU A 202 -6.80 -14.10 18.49
C LEU A 202 -7.93 -13.06 18.66
N THR A 203 -7.58 -11.77 18.66
CA THR A 203 -8.51 -10.72 18.20
C THR A 203 -8.57 -10.83 16.67
N PRO A 204 -9.75 -10.93 16.03
CA PRO A 204 -9.89 -11.44 14.67
C PRO A 204 -8.86 -10.88 13.68
N SER A 205 -8.27 -11.80 12.91
CA SER A 205 -7.53 -11.56 11.67
C SER A 205 -8.00 -10.29 10.98
N LYS A 206 -7.05 -9.40 10.58
CA LYS A 206 -7.21 -8.29 9.62
C LYS A 206 -8.61 -8.29 9.01
N ALA A 207 -9.56 -7.60 9.66
CA ALA A 207 -10.99 -7.82 9.42
C ALA A 207 -11.28 -7.65 7.92
N ILE A 208 -11.56 -8.77 7.25
CA ILE A 208 -12.12 -8.76 5.91
C ILE A 208 -13.53 -8.20 6.10
N SER A 209 -13.74 -6.99 5.62
CA SER A 209 -15.08 -6.39 5.64
C SER A 209 -16.00 -7.18 4.70
N GLU A 210 -17.28 -7.28 5.07
CA GLU A 210 -18.27 -7.84 4.15
C GLU A 210 -18.39 -6.95 2.90
N PRO A 211 -18.56 -7.56 1.71
CA PRO A 211 -18.73 -6.81 0.48
C PRO A 211 -19.97 -5.92 0.56
N ARG A 212 -19.80 -4.63 0.27
CA ARG A 212 -20.90 -3.67 0.22
C ARG A 212 -21.56 -3.74 -1.15
N VAL A 213 -22.77 -4.27 -1.21
CA VAL A 213 -23.58 -4.31 -2.43
C VAL A 213 -23.89 -2.90 -2.90
N ARG A 214 -23.56 -2.62 -4.16
CA ARG A 214 -23.86 -1.35 -4.79
C ARG A 214 -25.32 -1.28 -5.21
N LYS A 215 -25.97 -0.12 -5.01
CA LYS A 215 -27.29 0.13 -5.63
C LYS A 215 -27.12 0.28 -7.15
N ASN A 216 -27.92 -0.46 -7.90
CA ASN A 216 -27.94 -0.35 -9.36
C ASN A 216 -28.39 1.04 -9.79
N ASP A 217 -27.55 1.70 -10.59
CA ASP A 217 -27.86 2.95 -11.27
C ASP A 217 -28.63 2.59 -12.56
N THR A 218 -29.95 2.76 -12.55
CA THR A 218 -30.82 2.37 -13.68
C THR A 218 -30.99 3.47 -14.72
N GLU A 219 -30.41 4.66 -14.50
CA GLU A 219 -30.50 5.76 -15.45
C GLU A 219 -29.49 5.64 -16.57
N GLU A 220 -29.86 6.10 -17.77
CA GLU A 220 -28.89 6.28 -18.85
C GLU A 220 -27.97 7.45 -18.52
N ARG A 221 -26.67 7.15 -18.39
CA ARG A 221 -25.62 8.11 -18.04
C ARG A 221 -24.77 8.46 -19.26
N VAL A 222 -24.19 9.67 -19.25
CA VAL A 222 -23.33 10.15 -20.35
C VAL A 222 -22.15 9.23 -20.66
N TYR A 223 -21.61 8.53 -19.65
CA TYR A 223 -20.48 7.61 -19.84
C TYR A 223 -20.83 6.34 -20.61
N HIS A 224 -22.10 5.92 -20.72
CA HIS A 224 -22.49 4.69 -21.44
C HIS A 224 -22.12 4.73 -22.93
N LYS A 225 -21.95 5.93 -23.50
CA LYS A 225 -21.46 6.10 -24.87
C LYS A 225 -19.98 5.70 -25.01
N TYR A 226 -19.21 5.71 -23.93
CA TYR A 226 -17.75 5.55 -23.94
C TYR A 226 -17.25 4.36 -23.12
N VAL A 227 -18.07 3.81 -22.23
CA VAL A 227 -17.65 2.76 -21.30
C VAL A 227 -18.68 1.62 -21.28
N ASP A 228 -18.19 0.40 -21.46
CA ASP A 228 -18.91 -0.84 -21.19
C ASP A 228 -18.31 -1.52 -19.97
N VAL A 229 -19.16 -1.97 -19.05
CA VAL A 229 -18.73 -2.62 -17.81
C VAL A 229 -19.45 -3.95 -17.64
N THR A 230 -18.71 -4.95 -17.18
CA THR A 230 -19.26 -6.19 -16.65
C THR A 230 -19.03 -6.19 -15.15
N GLU A 231 -20.08 -6.40 -14.37
CA GLU A 231 -20.05 -6.46 -12.91
C GLU A 231 -20.43 -7.87 -12.43
N ASP A 232 -19.98 -8.24 -11.23
CA ASP A 232 -20.50 -9.42 -10.51
C ASP A 232 -21.83 -9.10 -9.80
N GLU A 233 -22.38 -10.08 -9.08
CA GLU A 233 -23.64 -9.94 -8.32
C GLU A 233 -23.61 -8.90 -7.20
N ASN A 234 -22.41 -8.52 -6.73
CA ASN A 234 -22.20 -7.52 -5.68
C ASN A 234 -21.96 -6.11 -6.26
N GLY A 235 -21.86 -5.99 -7.59
CA GLY A 235 -21.54 -4.75 -8.29
C GLY A 235 -20.03 -4.46 -8.38
N THR A 236 -19.17 -5.47 -8.14
CA THR A 236 -17.72 -5.36 -8.35
C THR A 236 -17.42 -5.37 -9.84
N PRO A 237 -16.61 -4.46 -10.38
CA PRO A 237 -16.26 -4.48 -11.79
C PRO A 237 -15.32 -5.65 -12.09
N LEU A 238 -15.70 -6.49 -13.05
CA LEU A 238 -14.90 -7.62 -13.57
C LEU A 238 -14.11 -7.24 -14.82
N SER A 239 -14.68 -6.36 -15.66
CA SER A 239 -14.02 -5.86 -16.87
C SER A 239 -14.56 -4.49 -17.22
N ILE A 240 -13.70 -3.56 -17.64
CA ILE A 240 -14.09 -2.24 -18.14
C ILE A 240 -13.47 -2.05 -19.51
N LYS A 241 -14.30 -1.78 -20.52
CA LYS A 241 -13.86 -1.53 -21.90
C LYS A 241 -14.24 -0.13 -22.32
N PHE A 242 -13.29 0.57 -22.92
CA PHE A 242 -13.50 1.91 -23.47
C PHE A 242 -13.78 1.83 -24.97
N LYS A 243 -14.72 2.63 -25.45
CA LYS A 243 -15.13 2.74 -26.86
C LYS A 243 -15.25 4.20 -27.28
N ASN A 244 -15.26 4.45 -28.58
CA ASN A 244 -15.36 5.80 -29.16
C ASN A 244 -14.27 6.75 -28.63
N THR A 245 -13.04 6.25 -28.51
CA THR A 245 -11.93 6.95 -27.84
C THR A 245 -11.12 7.82 -28.79
N GLU A 246 -11.18 7.55 -30.09
CA GLU A 246 -10.34 8.11 -31.15
C GLU A 246 -10.53 9.62 -31.29
N HIS A 247 -11.74 10.09 -31.02
CA HIS A 247 -12.10 11.51 -31.06
C HIS A 247 -12.62 12.01 -29.70
N PHE A 248 -12.39 11.27 -28.61
CA PHE A 248 -12.93 11.67 -27.32
C PHE A 248 -12.30 13.00 -26.86
N ASN A 249 -13.14 13.96 -26.46
CA ASN A 249 -12.75 15.20 -25.81
C ASN A 249 -13.69 15.51 -24.64
N PHE A 250 -13.18 15.42 -23.41
CA PHE A 250 -13.98 15.58 -22.19
C PHE A 250 -14.82 16.86 -22.13
N ALA A 251 -14.32 17.99 -22.62
CA ALA A 251 -15.04 19.26 -22.58
C ALA A 251 -16.26 19.27 -23.53
N PHE A 252 -16.17 18.62 -24.68
CA PHE A 252 -17.28 18.53 -25.64
C PHE A 252 -18.19 17.34 -25.35
N ASP A 253 -17.60 16.17 -25.11
CA ASP A 253 -18.32 14.90 -25.07
C ASP A 253 -18.99 14.62 -23.73
N ILE A 254 -18.51 15.23 -22.65
CA ILE A 254 -19.10 15.09 -21.31
C ILE A 254 -19.72 16.40 -20.87
N VAL A 255 -18.92 17.46 -20.72
CA VAL A 255 -19.39 18.73 -20.13
C VAL A 255 -20.46 19.40 -21.00
N ASP A 256 -20.21 19.57 -22.31
CA ASP A 256 -21.20 20.23 -23.18
C ASP A 256 -22.46 19.38 -23.41
N VAL A 257 -22.34 18.05 -23.38
CA VAL A 257 -23.49 17.13 -23.45
C VAL A 257 -24.34 17.24 -22.20
N LEU A 258 -23.73 17.24 -21.00
CA LEU A 258 -24.45 17.45 -19.74
C LEU A 258 -25.07 18.85 -19.68
N ALA A 259 -24.37 19.88 -20.14
CA ALA A 259 -24.92 21.23 -20.23
C ALA A 259 -26.12 21.35 -21.19
N LYS A 260 -26.21 20.47 -22.20
CA LYS A 260 -27.33 20.41 -23.14
C LYS A 260 -28.50 19.58 -22.59
N THR A 261 -28.21 18.44 -21.97
CA THR A 261 -29.21 17.45 -21.55
C THR A 261 -29.71 17.67 -20.12
N LYS A 262 -28.84 18.13 -19.23
CA LYS A 262 -29.07 18.38 -17.80
C LYS A 262 -28.48 19.76 -17.39
N PRO A 263 -28.91 20.87 -18.03
CA PRO A 263 -28.28 22.19 -17.89
C PRO A 263 -28.13 22.67 -16.45
N ASP A 264 -29.16 22.45 -15.63
CA ASP A 264 -29.24 22.95 -14.25
C ASP A 264 -28.63 21.98 -13.22
N LYS A 265 -28.10 20.83 -13.66
CA LYS A 265 -27.43 19.88 -12.77
C LYS A 265 -26.15 20.53 -12.25
N LEU A 266 -25.95 20.45 -10.93
CA LEU A 266 -24.78 21.00 -10.26
C LEU A 266 -23.52 20.27 -10.70
N ALA A 267 -22.53 21.01 -11.18
CA ALA A 267 -21.21 20.47 -11.50
C ALA A 267 -20.23 20.70 -10.34
N MET A 268 -20.27 21.87 -9.73
CA MET A 268 -19.35 22.24 -8.65
C MET A 268 -19.98 23.20 -7.64
N LEU A 269 -19.80 22.90 -6.35
CA LEU A 269 -19.99 23.83 -5.23
C LEU A 269 -18.61 24.29 -4.74
N HIS A 270 -18.29 25.56 -4.98
CA HIS A 270 -17.03 26.18 -4.59
C HIS A 270 -17.23 27.11 -3.39
N ILE A 271 -16.35 26.99 -2.39
CA ILE A 271 -16.27 27.85 -1.22
C ILE A 271 -14.90 28.54 -1.27
N SER A 272 -14.87 29.88 -1.32
CA SER A 272 -13.60 30.62 -1.27
C SER A 272 -13.01 30.68 0.15
N LYS A 273 -11.78 31.19 0.26
CA LYS A 273 -11.10 31.45 1.54
C LYS A 273 -11.97 32.28 2.50
N ASP A 274 -12.65 33.30 1.97
CA ASP A 274 -13.57 34.17 2.72
C ASP A 274 -14.99 33.59 2.88
N LYS A 275 -15.15 32.27 2.74
CA LYS A 275 -16.42 31.53 2.86
C LYS A 275 -17.54 31.94 1.89
N LYS A 276 -17.22 32.66 0.80
CA LYS A 276 -18.19 32.97 -0.24
C LYS A 276 -18.51 31.72 -1.06
N GLU A 277 -19.79 31.33 -1.03
CA GLU A 277 -20.31 30.18 -1.76
C GLU A 277 -20.58 30.53 -3.23
N ARG A 278 -20.23 29.62 -4.14
CA ARG A 278 -20.51 29.70 -5.57
C ARG A 278 -20.99 28.34 -6.06
N ARG A 279 -22.13 28.31 -6.74
CA ARG A 279 -22.71 27.11 -7.34
C ARG A 279 -22.60 27.23 -8.85
N PHE A 280 -21.97 26.25 -9.48
CA PHE A 280 -21.81 26.19 -10.93
C PHE A 280 -22.53 24.96 -11.46
N THR A 281 -23.51 25.18 -12.31
CA THR A 281 -24.18 24.13 -13.07
C THR A 281 -23.36 23.73 -14.29
N PHE A 282 -23.66 22.60 -14.93
CA PHE A 282 -23.00 22.23 -16.19
C PHE A 282 -23.21 23.30 -17.29
N LYS A 283 -24.36 23.99 -17.30
CA LYS A 283 -24.58 25.15 -18.18
C LYS A 283 -23.60 26.29 -17.92
N ASP A 284 -23.34 26.62 -16.65
CA ASP A 284 -22.38 27.66 -16.28
C ASP A 284 -20.95 27.27 -16.67
N ILE A 285 -20.57 26.01 -16.42
CA ILE A 285 -19.26 25.47 -16.81
C ILE A 285 -19.07 25.52 -18.33
N LYS A 286 -20.05 25.09 -19.12
CA LYS A 286 -20.00 25.18 -20.59
C LYS A 286 -19.83 26.62 -21.07
N LYS A 287 -20.63 27.54 -20.53
CA LYS A 287 -20.58 28.96 -20.88
C LYS A 287 -19.19 29.53 -20.60
N ALA A 288 -18.68 29.36 -19.37
CA ALA A 288 -17.40 29.91 -18.96
C ALA A 288 -16.23 29.28 -19.74
N SER A 289 -16.24 27.96 -19.95
CA SER A 289 -15.19 27.29 -20.73
C SER A 289 -15.19 27.68 -22.22
N ALA A 290 -16.35 27.95 -22.82
CA ALA A 290 -16.42 28.49 -24.18
C ALA A 290 -15.85 29.92 -24.27
N GLN A 291 -16.12 30.75 -23.26
CA GLN A 291 -15.51 32.08 -23.15
C GLN A 291 -13.99 31.99 -23.00
N CYS A 292 -13.49 31.09 -22.15
CA CYS A 292 -12.06 30.82 -22.02
C CYS A 292 -11.42 30.34 -23.33
N ALA A 293 -12.07 29.42 -24.05
CA ALA A 293 -11.57 28.93 -25.34
C ALA A 293 -11.42 30.08 -26.37
N ASN A 294 -12.42 30.96 -26.46
CA ASN A 294 -12.37 32.13 -27.34
C ASN A 294 -11.31 33.15 -26.89
N TYR A 295 -11.19 33.38 -25.58
CA TYR A 295 -10.18 34.26 -25.00
C TYR A 295 -8.76 33.76 -25.29
N PHE A 296 -8.47 32.48 -25.04
CA PHE A 296 -7.14 31.93 -25.30
C PHE A 296 -6.78 31.98 -26.80
N LYS A 297 -7.75 31.72 -27.69
CA LYS A 297 -7.53 31.90 -29.14
C LYS A 297 -7.22 33.34 -29.52
N SER A 298 -7.85 34.34 -28.89
CA SER A 298 -7.58 35.75 -29.21
C SER A 298 -6.18 36.19 -28.77
N LEU A 299 -5.62 35.52 -27.76
CA LEU A 299 -4.22 35.67 -27.38
C LEU A 299 -3.26 34.97 -28.35
N GLY A 300 -3.76 34.14 -29.27
CA GLY A 300 -2.94 33.38 -30.21
C GLY A 300 -2.51 32.01 -29.69
N ILE A 301 -3.02 31.57 -28.54
CA ILE A 301 -2.78 30.22 -28.01
C ILE A 301 -3.48 29.22 -28.94
N LYS A 302 -2.72 28.22 -29.41
CA LYS A 302 -3.17 27.21 -30.37
C LYS A 302 -2.97 25.79 -29.86
N LYS A 303 -3.47 24.82 -30.63
CA LYS A 303 -3.28 23.39 -30.36
C LYS A 303 -1.79 23.07 -30.16
N GLY A 304 -1.47 22.35 -29.09
CA GLY A 304 -0.09 21.97 -28.71
C GLY A 304 0.68 23.01 -27.90
N ASP A 305 0.17 24.23 -27.71
CA ASP A 305 0.81 25.21 -26.84
C ASP A 305 0.70 24.81 -25.37
N ARG A 306 1.81 24.90 -24.63
CA ARG A 306 1.85 24.56 -23.20
C ARG A 306 1.45 25.77 -22.37
N VAL A 307 0.40 25.62 -21.58
CA VAL A 307 -0.17 26.66 -20.71
C VAL A 307 -0.14 26.20 -19.26
N MET A 308 0.65 26.89 -18.44
CA MET A 308 0.79 26.56 -17.03
C MET A 308 -0.36 27.14 -16.20
N LEU A 309 -0.94 26.36 -15.30
CA LEU A 309 -2.05 26.74 -14.43
C LEU A 309 -1.59 26.69 -12.97
N VAL A 310 -1.46 27.85 -12.33
CA VAL A 310 -1.02 28.00 -10.93
C VAL A 310 -2.10 28.69 -10.11
N LEU A 311 -3.17 27.96 -9.80
CA LEU A 311 -4.46 28.55 -9.40
C LEU A 311 -4.99 28.05 -8.06
N LYS A 312 -4.17 27.37 -7.25
CA LYS A 312 -4.58 26.84 -5.93
C LYS A 312 -5.85 26.00 -6.04
N ARG A 313 -7.00 26.51 -5.56
CA ARG A 313 -8.33 25.92 -5.73
C ARG A 313 -9.36 26.97 -6.18
N HIS A 314 -8.90 28.00 -6.88
CA HIS A 314 -9.77 29.01 -7.48
C HIS A 314 -10.69 28.37 -8.53
N TYR A 315 -11.98 28.72 -8.52
CA TYR A 315 -12.97 28.16 -9.46
C TYR A 315 -12.60 28.39 -10.94
N GLN A 316 -11.81 29.44 -11.22
CA GLN A 316 -11.28 29.76 -12.56
C GLN A 316 -10.43 28.64 -13.16
N PHE A 317 -9.81 27.79 -12.32
CA PHE A 317 -9.05 26.63 -12.79
C PHE A 317 -9.88 25.72 -13.70
N TRP A 318 -11.11 25.40 -13.30
CA TRP A 318 -12.01 24.54 -14.08
C TRP A 318 -12.40 25.18 -15.42
N PHE A 319 -12.59 26.49 -15.45
CA PHE A 319 -12.94 27.21 -16.68
C PHE A 319 -11.77 27.21 -17.66
N ALA A 320 -10.58 27.54 -17.15
CA ALA A 320 -9.35 27.55 -17.94
C ALA A 320 -9.01 26.14 -18.46
N MET A 321 -9.04 25.13 -17.60
CA MET A 321 -8.74 23.74 -17.96
C MET A 321 -9.62 23.24 -19.12
N LEU A 322 -10.94 23.46 -19.03
CA LEU A 322 -11.85 23.06 -20.10
C LEU A 322 -11.74 23.92 -21.35
N GLY A 323 -11.45 25.22 -21.21
CA GLY A 323 -11.15 26.09 -22.35
C GLY A 323 -9.92 25.63 -23.13
N LEU A 324 -8.85 25.23 -22.42
CA LEU A 324 -7.64 24.67 -23.03
C LEU A 324 -7.94 23.33 -23.73
N ASN A 325 -8.73 22.45 -23.10
CA ASN A 325 -9.17 21.18 -23.72
C ASN A 325 -9.99 21.39 -25.01
N LYS A 326 -10.78 22.47 -25.10
CA LYS A 326 -11.55 22.76 -26.33
C LYS A 326 -10.65 23.20 -27.48
N ILE A 327 -9.59 23.96 -27.21
CA ILE A 327 -8.70 24.51 -28.25
C ILE A 327 -7.49 23.61 -28.56
N GLY A 328 -7.22 22.62 -27.71
CA GLY A 328 -6.14 21.65 -27.90
C GLY A 328 -4.80 22.09 -27.32
N ALA A 329 -4.81 23.13 -26.49
CA ALA A 329 -3.63 23.54 -25.75
C ALA A 329 -3.39 22.56 -24.59
N ILE A 330 -2.13 22.37 -24.24
CA ILE A 330 -1.71 21.41 -23.21
C ILE A 330 -1.66 22.14 -21.87
N ALA A 331 -2.55 21.76 -20.94
CA ALA A 331 -2.52 22.31 -19.60
C ALA A 331 -1.39 21.71 -18.77
N ILE A 332 -0.72 22.55 -17.97
CA ILE A 332 0.29 22.14 -17.01
C ILE A 332 -0.09 22.68 -15.63
N PRO A 333 -0.86 21.93 -14.82
CA PRO A 333 -1.15 22.33 -13.46
C PRO A 333 0.12 22.33 -12.61
N ALA A 334 0.27 23.34 -11.76
CA ALA A 334 1.38 23.45 -10.82
C ALA A 334 0.95 24.12 -9.52
N THR A 335 1.64 23.78 -8.42
CA THR A 335 1.39 24.35 -7.10
C THR A 335 1.79 25.83 -7.05
N ASN A 336 1.12 26.62 -6.21
CA ASN A 336 1.49 28.02 -5.99
C ASN A 336 2.74 28.20 -5.09
N GLN A 337 3.32 27.11 -4.61
CA GLN A 337 4.51 27.11 -3.74
C GLN A 337 5.84 27.18 -4.51
N LEU A 338 5.80 27.15 -5.84
CA LEU A 338 7.00 27.20 -6.68
C LEU A 338 7.77 28.51 -6.51
N GLN A 339 9.09 28.41 -6.48
CA GLN A 339 10.00 29.56 -6.44
C GLN A 339 10.50 29.91 -7.85
N GLN A 340 11.27 30.98 -8.00
CA GLN A 340 11.83 31.42 -9.29
C GLN A 340 12.50 30.27 -10.07
N HIS A 341 13.46 29.56 -9.45
CA HIS A 341 14.20 28.48 -10.11
C HIS A 341 13.29 27.31 -10.54
N ASP A 342 12.22 27.04 -9.78
CA ASP A 342 11.22 26.04 -10.13
C ASP A 342 10.44 26.42 -11.39
N PHE A 343 10.08 27.71 -11.50
CA PHE A 343 9.40 28.25 -12.67
C PHE A 343 10.31 28.27 -13.88
N GLU A 344 11.55 28.75 -13.74
CA GLU A 344 12.54 28.76 -14.82
C GLU A 344 12.74 27.37 -15.43
N TYR A 345 12.94 26.36 -14.57
CA TYR A 345 13.06 24.98 -15.00
C TYR A 345 11.83 24.53 -15.79
N ARG A 346 10.62 24.74 -15.25
CA ARG A 346 9.39 24.27 -15.89
C ARG A 346 9.08 25.02 -17.19
N PHE A 347 9.33 26.32 -17.23
CA PHE A 347 9.17 27.15 -18.42
C PHE A 347 10.10 26.68 -19.53
N LYS A 348 11.37 26.41 -19.24
CA LYS A 348 12.35 25.91 -20.21
C LYS A 348 12.05 24.48 -20.66
N SER A 349 11.89 23.55 -19.72
CA SER A 349 11.75 22.12 -20.01
C SER A 349 10.46 21.77 -20.76
N ALA A 350 9.33 22.41 -20.43
CA ALA A 350 8.08 22.22 -21.17
C ALA A 350 7.92 23.21 -22.34
N GLY A 351 8.78 24.23 -22.44
CA GLY A 351 8.60 25.35 -23.36
C GLY A 351 7.27 26.08 -23.10
N VAL A 352 7.00 26.48 -21.86
CA VAL A 352 5.72 27.13 -21.51
C VAL A 352 5.57 28.43 -22.28
N SER A 353 4.39 28.62 -22.88
CA SER A 353 4.04 29.77 -23.71
C SER A 353 3.12 30.77 -23.02
N ALA A 354 2.33 30.30 -22.07
CA ALA A 354 1.46 31.13 -21.26
C ALA A 354 1.37 30.58 -19.84
N ILE A 355 1.15 31.47 -18.87
CA ILE A 355 0.86 31.13 -17.48
C ILE A 355 -0.43 31.83 -17.03
N ILE A 356 -1.29 31.09 -16.35
CA ILE A 356 -2.44 31.60 -15.61
C ILE A 356 -2.14 31.42 -14.12
N CYS A 357 -1.88 32.52 -13.42
CA CYS A 357 -1.35 32.53 -12.06
C CYS A 357 -2.33 33.18 -11.09
N THR A 358 -2.40 32.68 -9.87
CA THR A 358 -3.07 33.36 -8.76
C THR A 358 -2.35 34.65 -8.39
N SER A 359 -3.10 35.68 -7.99
CA SER A 359 -2.59 36.88 -7.33
C SER A 359 -2.32 36.67 -5.84
N ASP A 360 -2.73 35.54 -5.25
CA ASP A 360 -2.49 35.26 -3.84
C ASP A 360 -0.99 35.01 -3.57
N GLY A 361 -0.44 35.70 -2.57
CA GLY A 361 0.94 35.49 -2.12
C GLY A 361 1.99 35.95 -3.14
N ASP A 362 3.15 35.30 -3.12
CA ASP A 362 4.33 35.71 -3.88
C ASP A 362 4.47 35.02 -5.25
N THR A 363 3.52 34.15 -5.62
CA THR A 363 3.64 33.26 -6.78
C THR A 363 3.85 34.02 -8.10
N ALA A 364 3.08 35.09 -8.33
CA ALA A 364 3.21 35.89 -9.56
C ALA A 364 4.56 36.65 -9.62
N HIS A 365 5.11 37.05 -8.48
CA HIS A 365 6.44 37.67 -8.42
C HIS A 365 7.54 36.66 -8.77
N GLN A 366 7.49 35.45 -8.21
CA GLN A 366 8.42 34.37 -8.56
C GLN A 366 8.35 34.01 -10.05
N ALA A 367 7.15 34.02 -10.64
CA ALA A 367 6.97 33.81 -12.07
C ALA A 367 7.53 34.97 -12.92
N ASP A 368 7.41 36.22 -12.47
CA ASP A 368 8.01 37.39 -13.14
C ASP A 368 9.53 37.30 -13.17
N LEU A 369 10.16 36.91 -12.05
CA LEU A 369 11.60 36.72 -11.98
C LEU A 369 12.07 35.63 -12.97
N ALA A 370 11.35 34.52 -13.02
CA ALA A 370 11.64 33.43 -13.94
C ALA A 370 11.42 33.77 -15.41
N ALA A 371 10.46 34.65 -15.71
CA ALA A 371 10.11 35.05 -17.08
C ALA A 371 11.25 35.80 -17.79
N VAL A 372 12.14 36.47 -17.04
CA VAL A 372 13.29 37.21 -17.58
C VAL A 372 14.19 36.28 -18.43
N GLU A 373 14.39 35.06 -17.97
CA GLU A 373 15.26 34.05 -18.59
C GLU A 373 14.51 33.10 -19.55
N CYS A 374 13.22 33.36 -19.80
CA CYS A 374 12.32 32.45 -20.51
C CYS A 374 11.54 33.20 -21.60
N PRO A 375 12.16 33.54 -22.75
CA PRO A 375 11.50 34.29 -23.82
C PRO A 375 10.35 33.52 -24.48
N THR A 376 10.24 32.21 -24.23
CA THR A 376 9.09 31.41 -24.69
C THR A 376 7.79 31.79 -23.98
N LEU A 377 7.85 32.39 -22.78
CA LEU A 377 6.66 32.80 -22.04
C LEU A 377 6.12 34.12 -22.58
N ILE A 378 5.12 34.03 -23.46
CA ILE A 378 4.54 35.17 -24.16
C ILE A 378 3.42 35.83 -23.35
N HIS A 379 2.58 35.02 -22.70
CA HIS A 379 1.39 35.53 -21.98
C HIS A 379 1.45 35.26 -20.48
N LYS A 380 1.32 36.33 -19.71
CA LYS A 380 1.16 36.29 -18.25
C LYS A 380 -0.24 36.76 -17.89
N ILE A 381 -1.04 35.86 -17.33
CA ILE A 381 -2.46 36.08 -17.03
C ILE A 381 -2.67 35.88 -15.53
N ILE A 382 -3.24 36.88 -14.85
CA ILE A 382 -3.44 36.88 -13.39
C ILE A 382 -4.91 36.63 -13.05
N VAL A 383 -5.15 35.84 -12.01
CA VAL A 383 -6.47 35.57 -11.44
C VAL A 383 -6.55 36.20 -10.05
N GLY A 384 -7.55 37.06 -9.83
CA GLY A 384 -7.70 37.83 -8.60
C GLY A 384 -7.40 39.31 -8.82
N GLU A 385 -6.51 39.87 -8.01
CA GLU A 385 -6.12 41.28 -8.10
C GLU A 385 -5.28 41.56 -9.35
N SER A 386 -5.49 42.72 -9.97
CA SER A 386 -4.73 43.17 -11.13
C SER A 386 -3.27 43.41 -10.77
N ARG A 387 -2.37 43.10 -11.70
CA ARG A 387 -0.91 43.28 -11.57
C ARG A 387 -0.34 43.89 -12.84
N GLU A 388 0.56 44.86 -12.70
CA GLU A 388 1.22 45.49 -13.85
C GLU A 388 1.99 44.45 -14.68
N GLY A 389 1.86 44.51 -16.00
CA GLY A 389 2.49 43.55 -16.92
C GLY A 389 1.78 42.18 -16.99
N TRP A 390 0.61 42.03 -16.35
CA TRP A 390 -0.23 40.84 -16.42
C TRP A 390 -1.63 41.20 -16.95
N ARG A 391 -2.21 40.27 -17.72
CA ARG A 391 -3.61 40.34 -18.18
C ARG A 391 -4.57 39.92 -17.07
N ASN A 392 -5.66 40.64 -16.84
CA ASN A 392 -6.61 40.26 -15.79
C ASN A 392 -7.58 39.21 -16.34
N PHE A 393 -7.48 37.97 -15.84
CA PHE A 393 -8.34 36.88 -16.29
C PHE A 393 -9.82 37.21 -16.03
N ASN A 394 -10.16 37.59 -14.79
CA ASN A 394 -11.52 37.80 -14.32
C ASN A 394 -12.30 38.83 -15.15
N ASP A 395 -11.60 39.85 -15.65
CA ASP A 395 -12.18 40.87 -16.51
C ASP A 395 -12.22 40.40 -17.98
N GLU A 396 -11.09 39.88 -18.50
CA GLU A 396 -10.92 39.66 -19.93
C GLU A 396 -11.74 38.47 -20.47
N TYR A 397 -11.77 37.32 -19.80
CA TYR A 397 -12.44 36.12 -20.38
C TYR A 397 -13.94 36.36 -20.59
N THR A 398 -14.56 37.15 -19.72
CA THR A 398 -16.01 37.41 -19.75
C THR A 398 -16.46 38.23 -20.96
N LEU A 399 -15.53 38.92 -21.63
CA LEU A 399 -15.79 39.72 -22.83
C LEU A 399 -15.97 38.88 -24.10
N TYR A 400 -15.60 37.60 -24.05
CA TYR A 400 -15.64 36.71 -25.21
C TYR A 400 -16.97 35.96 -25.31
N SER A 401 -17.24 35.44 -26.52
CA SER A 401 -18.45 34.69 -26.81
C SER A 401 -18.61 33.47 -25.91
N THR A 402 -19.85 33.26 -25.46
CA THR A 402 -20.30 32.11 -24.68
C THR A 402 -20.50 30.85 -25.51
N HIS A 403 -20.28 30.95 -26.82
CA HIS A 403 -20.41 29.86 -27.78
C HIS A 403 -19.03 29.52 -28.35
N TYR A 404 -18.72 28.22 -28.35
CA TYR A 404 -17.54 27.64 -28.98
C TYR A 404 -17.94 26.28 -29.52
N GLU A 405 -17.89 26.12 -30.84
CA GLU A 405 -18.39 24.93 -31.51
C GLU A 405 -17.27 23.94 -31.81
N ARG A 406 -17.61 22.66 -31.73
CA ARG A 406 -16.75 21.57 -32.15
C ARG A 406 -16.71 21.52 -33.67
N THR A 407 -15.51 21.46 -34.23
CA THR A 407 -15.23 21.28 -35.65
C THR A 407 -14.61 19.90 -35.93
N GLU A 408 -14.44 19.54 -37.20
CA GLU A 408 -13.76 18.30 -37.59
C GLU A 408 -12.30 18.27 -37.09
N ASP A 409 -11.61 19.41 -37.08
CA ASP A 409 -10.23 19.56 -36.59
C ASP A 409 -10.10 19.69 -35.07
N SER A 410 -11.19 19.53 -34.32
CA SER A 410 -11.15 19.66 -32.86
C SER A 410 -10.28 18.58 -32.23
N PRO A 411 -9.50 18.91 -31.19
CA PRO A 411 -8.58 17.98 -30.56
C PRO A 411 -9.31 16.86 -29.83
N GLY A 412 -8.70 15.68 -29.75
CA GLY A 412 -9.26 14.54 -29.05
C GLY A 412 -8.38 13.29 -29.14
N GLY A 413 -8.83 12.22 -28.50
CA GLY A 413 -8.16 10.92 -28.53
C GLY A 413 -6.71 10.97 -28.08
N ASP A 414 -5.79 10.75 -29.02
CA ASP A 414 -4.34 10.64 -28.76
C ASP A 414 -3.59 11.99 -28.72
N ASP A 415 -4.28 13.11 -29.00
CA ASP A 415 -3.69 14.43 -28.78
C ASP A 415 -3.31 14.62 -27.30
N ILE A 416 -2.12 15.17 -27.04
CA ILE A 416 -1.73 15.51 -25.66
C ILE A 416 -2.60 16.66 -25.14
N MET A 417 -3.16 16.49 -23.95
CA MET A 417 -4.08 17.42 -23.31
C MET A 417 -3.51 17.99 -22.01
N LEU A 418 -2.72 17.21 -21.29
CA LEU A 418 -2.35 17.48 -19.90
C LEU A 418 -0.93 16.99 -19.63
N MET A 419 -0.16 17.78 -18.87
CA MET A 419 1.15 17.37 -18.39
C MET A 419 1.30 17.64 -16.90
N PHE A 420 1.99 16.75 -16.20
CA PHE A 420 2.40 16.94 -14.81
C PHE A 420 3.91 16.90 -14.67
N PHE A 421 4.46 17.84 -13.90
CA PHE A 421 5.82 17.72 -13.41
C PHE A 421 5.86 16.76 -12.22
N THR A 422 6.57 15.65 -12.36
CA THR A 422 6.66 14.56 -11.39
C THR A 422 8.05 14.53 -10.77
N SER A 423 8.15 14.53 -9.44
CA SER A 423 9.44 14.43 -8.75
C SER A 423 10.14 13.11 -9.08
N GLY A 424 11.37 13.18 -9.59
CA GLY A 424 12.27 12.02 -9.66
C GLY A 424 13.00 11.80 -8.33
N THR A 425 13.43 10.57 -8.06
CA THR A 425 14.14 10.21 -6.82
C THR A 425 15.60 10.68 -6.79
N SER A 426 16.18 11.02 -7.95
CA SER A 426 17.59 11.44 -8.08
C SER A 426 17.83 12.71 -8.93
N GLY A 427 16.79 13.43 -9.36
CA GLY A 427 16.96 14.57 -10.28
C GLY A 427 15.80 15.57 -10.35
N TYR A 428 15.90 16.52 -11.29
CA TYR A 428 14.84 17.48 -11.57
C TYR A 428 13.53 16.80 -12.02
N PRO A 429 12.35 17.41 -11.80
CA PRO A 429 11.07 16.79 -12.11
C PRO A 429 10.89 16.43 -13.60
N LYS A 430 10.51 15.19 -13.91
CA LYS A 430 10.15 14.73 -15.27
C LYS A 430 8.75 15.21 -15.65
N ILE A 431 8.40 15.20 -16.93
CA ILE A 431 7.09 15.69 -17.42
C ILE A 431 6.24 14.53 -17.91
N ALA A 432 5.33 14.00 -17.08
CA ALA A 432 4.41 12.96 -17.50
C ALA A 432 3.30 13.55 -18.39
N ALA A 433 3.24 13.13 -19.67
CA ALA A 433 2.29 13.65 -20.65
C ALA A 433 1.08 12.73 -20.82
N HIS A 434 -0.12 13.29 -20.85
CA HIS A 434 -1.39 12.57 -20.92
C HIS A 434 -2.22 13.05 -22.10
N ASN A 435 -2.83 12.11 -22.83
CA ASN A 435 -3.77 12.40 -23.91
C ASN A 435 -5.21 12.55 -23.40
N TYR A 436 -6.17 12.77 -24.30
CA TYR A 436 -7.59 12.96 -23.91
C TYR A 436 -8.22 11.69 -23.31
N LYS A 437 -7.69 10.50 -23.63
CA LYS A 437 -8.17 9.23 -23.07
C LYS A 437 -7.90 9.12 -21.55
N TYR A 438 -7.00 9.96 -21.00
CA TYR A 438 -6.76 10.05 -19.55
C TYR A 438 -8.04 10.32 -18.74
N ALA A 439 -8.93 11.17 -19.26
CA ALA A 439 -10.17 11.50 -18.57
C ALA A 439 -11.16 10.31 -18.52
N LEU A 440 -11.17 9.44 -19.55
CA LEU A 440 -11.93 8.19 -19.54
C LEU A 440 -11.36 7.20 -18.52
N GLY A 441 -10.04 7.13 -18.40
CA GLY A 441 -9.36 6.30 -17.40
C GLY A 441 -9.75 6.62 -15.96
N HIS A 442 -10.35 7.78 -15.67
CA HIS A 442 -10.87 8.10 -14.33
C HIS A 442 -12.25 7.53 -14.02
N PHE A 443 -12.86 6.81 -14.96
CA PHE A 443 -14.18 6.22 -14.78
C PHE A 443 -14.25 5.34 -13.53
N HIS A 444 -13.36 4.35 -13.39
CA HIS A 444 -13.38 3.45 -12.24
C HIS A 444 -12.90 4.13 -10.95
N THR A 445 -11.97 5.09 -11.05
CA THR A 445 -11.57 5.95 -9.93
C THR A 445 -12.79 6.59 -9.27
N ALA A 446 -13.73 7.12 -10.06
CA ALA A 446 -14.93 7.77 -9.52
C ALA A 446 -16.08 6.79 -9.25
N LYS A 447 -16.39 5.92 -10.21
CA LYS A 447 -17.57 5.05 -10.19
C LYS A 447 -17.46 3.93 -9.15
N TYR A 448 -16.28 3.34 -8.96
CA TYR A 448 -16.10 2.14 -8.14
C TYR A 448 -15.26 2.38 -6.88
N TRP A 449 -14.21 3.19 -6.98
CA TRP A 449 -13.37 3.48 -5.82
C TRP A 449 -13.89 4.63 -5.00
N HIS A 450 -14.09 5.83 -5.56
CA HIS A 450 -14.75 6.91 -4.81
C HIS A 450 -16.24 6.63 -4.58
N ASN A 451 -16.82 5.70 -5.37
CA ASN A 451 -18.23 5.35 -5.40
C ASN A 451 -19.12 6.60 -5.35
N VAL A 452 -18.86 7.54 -6.25
CA VAL A 452 -19.55 8.82 -6.25
C VAL A 452 -21.05 8.63 -6.51
N ASP A 453 -21.84 9.42 -5.80
CA ASP A 453 -23.28 9.53 -6.00
C ASP A 453 -23.55 10.60 -7.07
N PRO A 454 -24.19 10.25 -8.22
CA PRO A 454 -24.53 11.22 -9.26
C PRO A 454 -25.37 12.40 -8.77
N ASP A 455 -26.13 12.25 -7.69
CA ASP A 455 -26.94 13.32 -7.08
C ASP A 455 -26.36 13.83 -5.75
N GLY A 456 -25.19 13.30 -5.37
CA GLY A 456 -24.45 13.71 -4.21
C GLY A 456 -23.37 14.75 -4.52
N LEU A 457 -22.46 14.88 -3.55
CA LEU A 457 -21.41 15.88 -3.57
C LEU A 457 -20.09 15.25 -3.11
N HIS A 458 -19.16 15.10 -4.05
CA HIS A 458 -17.86 14.49 -3.81
C HIS A 458 -16.83 15.54 -3.38
N PHE A 459 -16.19 15.34 -2.23
CA PHE A 459 -15.14 16.22 -1.74
C PHE A 459 -13.79 15.51 -1.75
N THR A 460 -12.87 15.99 -2.59
CA THR A 460 -11.44 15.63 -2.52
C THR A 460 -10.62 16.78 -1.94
N ILE A 461 -9.77 16.52 -0.95
CA ILE A 461 -8.78 17.49 -0.45
C ILE A 461 -7.49 17.35 -1.27
N SER A 462 -7.29 18.30 -2.18
CA SER A 462 -6.07 18.40 -2.99
C SER A 462 -5.91 19.81 -3.54
N ASP A 463 -4.68 20.23 -3.80
CA ASP A 463 -4.39 21.43 -4.60
C ASP A 463 -4.52 21.12 -6.11
N THR A 464 -4.93 22.09 -6.93
CA THR A 464 -5.07 21.87 -8.38
C THR A 464 -3.75 21.60 -9.09
N GLY A 465 -2.62 21.98 -8.48
CA GLY A 465 -1.28 21.68 -8.98
C GLY A 465 -0.86 20.21 -8.91
N TRP A 466 -1.61 19.35 -8.22
CA TRP A 466 -1.32 17.92 -8.11
C TRP A 466 -2.24 17.09 -9.00
N ALA A 467 -1.73 15.97 -9.52
CA ALA A 467 -2.52 15.03 -10.32
C ALA A 467 -3.80 14.55 -9.60
N LYS A 468 -3.77 14.46 -8.27
CA LYS A 468 -4.93 14.09 -7.43
C LYS A 468 -6.15 15.03 -7.62
N ALA A 469 -5.96 16.27 -8.06
CA ALA A 469 -7.08 17.14 -8.43
C ALA A 469 -7.86 16.60 -9.64
N MET A 470 -7.19 16.01 -10.62
CA MET A 470 -7.85 15.39 -11.78
C MET A 470 -8.59 14.10 -11.40
N TRP A 471 -8.05 13.37 -10.43
CA TRP A 471 -8.66 12.14 -9.90
C TRP A 471 -9.94 12.37 -9.10
N GLY A 472 -10.03 13.51 -8.39
CA GLY A 472 -11.05 13.73 -7.37
C GLY A 472 -11.85 15.03 -7.48
N LYS A 473 -11.58 15.88 -8.48
CA LYS A 473 -12.26 17.18 -8.62
C LYS A 473 -12.71 17.49 -10.04
N LEU A 474 -12.59 16.57 -10.99
CA LEU A 474 -12.91 16.86 -12.38
C LEU A 474 -13.39 15.64 -13.16
N TYR A 475 -12.47 14.81 -13.67
CA TYR A 475 -12.79 13.94 -14.80
C TYR A 475 -13.78 12.83 -14.44
N GLY A 476 -13.39 11.91 -13.56
CA GLY A 476 -14.24 10.78 -13.22
C GLY A 476 -15.56 11.19 -12.57
N GLN A 477 -15.54 12.23 -11.73
CA GLN A 477 -16.72 12.71 -11.02
C GLN A 477 -17.79 13.18 -11.99
N TRP A 478 -17.44 14.09 -12.90
CA TRP A 478 -18.40 14.61 -13.88
C TRP A 478 -18.70 13.61 -15.00
N LEU A 479 -17.78 12.69 -15.32
CA LEU A 479 -18.07 11.54 -16.18
C LEU A 479 -19.20 10.68 -15.59
N CYS A 480 -19.20 10.50 -14.26
CA CYS A 480 -20.28 9.86 -13.50
C CYS A 480 -21.41 10.83 -13.09
N GLU A 481 -21.43 12.04 -13.67
CA GLU A 481 -22.40 13.12 -13.44
C GLU A 481 -22.49 13.64 -11.99
N ALA A 482 -21.57 13.26 -11.10
CA ALA A 482 -21.55 13.68 -9.71
C ALA A 482 -20.95 15.09 -9.54
N ALA A 483 -21.56 15.92 -8.67
CA ALA A 483 -21.04 17.24 -8.36
C ALA A 483 -19.77 17.17 -7.50
N THR A 484 -18.88 18.15 -7.64
CA THR A 484 -17.67 18.28 -6.82
C THR A 484 -17.79 19.40 -5.79
N PHE A 485 -17.31 19.16 -4.57
CA PHE A 485 -17.10 20.20 -3.56
C PHE A 485 -15.65 20.66 -3.57
N VAL A 486 -15.46 21.97 -3.62
CA VAL A 486 -14.14 22.60 -3.64
C VAL A 486 -14.10 23.66 -2.56
N TYR A 487 -13.24 23.45 -1.57
CA TYR A 487 -12.92 24.48 -0.59
C TYR A 487 -11.52 25.04 -0.86
N ASP A 488 -11.46 26.35 -1.08
CA ASP A 488 -10.24 27.10 -1.41
C ASP A 488 -9.65 27.75 -0.16
N PHE A 489 -8.86 26.96 0.57
CA PHE A 489 -8.17 27.38 1.79
C PHE A 489 -6.65 27.51 1.56
N ASP A 490 -5.99 28.29 2.42
CA ASP A 490 -4.53 28.45 2.40
C ASP A 490 -3.81 27.35 3.19
N ARG A 491 -4.19 27.21 4.46
CA ARG A 491 -3.66 26.20 5.36
C ARG A 491 -4.78 25.24 5.74
N PHE A 492 -4.45 23.95 5.76
CA PHE A 492 -5.39 22.95 6.23
C PHE A 492 -5.65 23.15 7.73
N ASP A 493 -6.94 23.21 8.08
CA ASP A 493 -7.45 23.26 9.44
C ASP A 493 -8.65 22.31 9.52
N ALA A 494 -8.54 21.26 10.35
CA ALA A 494 -9.59 20.27 10.49
C ALA A 494 -10.86 20.88 11.10
N ALA A 495 -10.74 21.76 12.09
CA ALA A 495 -11.88 22.39 12.77
C ALA A 495 -12.68 23.31 11.84
N ASP A 496 -12.03 23.85 10.80
CA ASP A 496 -12.65 24.68 9.78
C ASP A 496 -13.36 23.87 8.68
N ILE A 497 -12.87 22.65 8.40
CA ILE A 497 -13.38 21.77 7.33
C ILE A 497 -14.49 20.84 7.83
N LEU A 498 -14.35 20.26 9.02
CA LEU A 498 -15.30 19.27 9.57
C LEU A 498 -16.76 19.78 9.64
N PRO A 499 -17.05 21.06 9.99
CA PRO A 499 -18.42 21.59 9.95
C PRO A 499 -19.06 21.61 8.56
N MET A 500 -18.26 21.58 7.48
CA MET A 500 -18.76 21.67 6.11
C MET A 500 -19.50 20.40 5.66
N PHE A 501 -19.19 19.24 6.26
CA PHE A 501 -19.79 17.96 5.91
C PHE A 501 -21.30 17.96 6.15
N ALA A 502 -21.72 18.39 7.34
CA ALA A 502 -23.12 18.58 7.70
C ALA A 502 -23.76 19.73 6.92
N LYS A 503 -23.08 20.88 6.84
CA LYS A 503 -23.62 22.09 6.21
C LYS A 503 -24.00 21.89 4.74
N TYR A 504 -23.16 21.18 3.98
CA TYR A 504 -23.35 21.01 2.54
C TYR A 504 -23.80 19.61 2.12
N GLY A 505 -23.95 18.68 3.07
CA GLY A 505 -24.36 17.31 2.76
C GLY A 505 -23.34 16.58 1.88
N ILE A 506 -22.04 16.65 2.22
CA ILE A 506 -20.98 15.97 1.48
C ILE A 506 -21.21 14.45 1.55
N THR A 507 -21.35 13.78 0.40
CA THR A 507 -21.75 12.36 0.35
C THR A 507 -20.58 11.40 0.21
N THR A 508 -19.49 11.84 -0.42
CA THR A 508 -18.28 11.02 -0.56
C THR A 508 -17.04 11.87 -0.35
N PHE A 509 -16.02 11.29 0.28
CA PHE A 509 -14.86 12.03 0.76
C PHE A 509 -13.54 11.33 0.41
N CYS A 510 -12.57 12.10 -0.08
CA CYS A 510 -11.21 11.63 -0.31
C CYS A 510 -10.20 12.61 0.27
N ALA A 511 -9.29 12.13 1.11
CA ALA A 511 -8.18 12.92 1.63
C ALA A 511 -6.93 12.04 1.79
N PRO A 512 -5.72 12.62 1.66
CA PRO A 512 -4.49 11.86 1.89
C PRO A 512 -4.32 11.52 3.38
N PRO A 513 -3.58 10.44 3.72
CA PRO A 513 -3.37 10.03 5.11
C PRO A 513 -2.82 11.13 6.02
N THR A 514 -1.97 12.05 5.52
CA THR A 514 -1.51 13.23 6.28
C THR A 514 -2.68 14.05 6.84
N MET A 515 -3.69 14.33 6.03
CA MET A 515 -4.83 15.14 6.47
C MET A 515 -5.75 14.35 7.40
N LEU A 516 -5.86 13.04 7.19
CA LEU A 516 -6.59 12.15 8.10
C LEU A 516 -5.94 12.09 9.48
N ARG A 517 -4.60 12.01 9.55
CA ARG A 517 -3.84 12.12 10.80
C ARG A 517 -4.10 13.42 11.54
N MET A 518 -4.27 14.52 10.81
CA MET A 518 -4.62 15.81 11.41
C MET A 518 -6.07 15.85 11.89
N MET A 519 -7.01 15.23 11.15
CA MET A 519 -8.42 15.16 11.54
C MET A 519 -8.63 14.31 12.79
N VAL A 520 -7.98 13.14 12.92
CA VAL A 520 -8.14 12.26 14.10
C VAL A 520 -7.54 12.84 15.39
N LYS A 521 -6.77 13.93 15.30
CA LYS A 521 -6.31 14.70 16.46
C LYS A 521 -7.35 15.67 17.00
N GLU A 522 -8.35 16.01 16.19
CA GLU A 522 -9.53 16.72 16.66
C GLU A 522 -10.52 15.74 17.29
N ASP A 523 -11.39 16.26 18.15
CA ASP A 523 -12.52 15.50 18.66
C ASP A 523 -13.62 15.40 17.57
N ILE A 524 -13.44 14.46 16.64
CA ILE A 524 -14.33 14.24 15.48
C ILE A 524 -15.78 14.00 15.93
N SER A 525 -16.01 13.45 17.13
CA SER A 525 -17.34 13.14 17.64
C SER A 525 -18.27 14.36 17.79
N LYS A 526 -17.69 15.58 17.79
CA LYS A 526 -18.43 16.85 17.80
C LYS A 526 -19.03 17.26 16.45
N TYR A 527 -18.65 16.59 15.37
CA TYR A 527 -19.05 16.94 14.02
C TYR A 527 -19.94 15.86 13.41
N ASP A 528 -20.95 16.29 12.66
CA ASP A 528 -21.86 15.39 11.96
C ASP A 528 -21.34 15.07 10.55
N LEU A 529 -20.87 13.83 10.37
CA LEU A 529 -20.43 13.27 9.10
C LEU A 529 -21.42 12.22 8.54
N SER A 530 -22.65 12.14 9.07
CA SER A 530 -23.63 11.12 8.69
C SER A 530 -24.07 11.16 7.21
N SER A 531 -23.86 12.30 6.55
CA SER A 531 -24.06 12.48 5.11
C SER A 531 -23.07 11.67 4.27
N VAL A 532 -21.86 11.44 4.78
CA VAL A 532 -20.82 10.68 4.07
C VAL A 532 -21.18 9.20 4.03
N LYS A 533 -21.27 8.64 2.83
CA LYS A 533 -21.57 7.21 2.58
C LYS A 533 -20.36 6.40 2.17
N HIS A 534 -19.31 7.08 1.71
CA HIS A 534 -18.11 6.45 1.18
C HIS A 534 -16.88 7.31 1.37
N MET A 535 -15.76 6.69 1.75
CA MET A 535 -14.51 7.38 2.02
C MET A 535 -13.32 6.64 1.46
N THR A 536 -12.43 7.38 0.80
CA THR A 536 -11.21 6.85 0.20
C THR A 536 -9.98 7.63 0.61
N THR A 537 -8.80 7.02 0.44
CA THR A 537 -7.52 7.67 0.68
C THR A 537 -6.46 7.19 -0.30
N ALA A 538 -5.53 8.06 -0.67
CA ALA A 538 -4.36 7.69 -1.48
C ALA A 538 -3.25 8.74 -1.36
N GLY A 539 -2.10 8.43 -1.95
CA GLY A 539 -0.95 9.32 -2.10
C GLY A 539 0.15 9.07 -1.06
N GLU A 540 -0.21 8.44 0.05
CA GLU A 540 0.67 7.86 1.07
C GLU A 540 0.02 6.55 1.53
N ALA A 541 0.80 5.66 2.15
CA ALA A 541 0.23 4.49 2.80
C ALA A 541 -0.46 4.90 4.10
N LEU A 542 -1.64 4.31 4.37
CA LEU A 542 -2.44 4.63 5.55
C LEU A 542 -1.94 3.85 6.76
N ASN A 543 -1.68 4.54 7.86
CA ASN A 543 -1.40 3.86 9.12
C ASN A 543 -2.71 3.21 9.65
N PRO A 544 -2.73 1.91 9.98
CA PRO A 544 -3.91 1.21 10.50
C PRO A 544 -4.54 1.87 11.74
N GLU A 545 -3.76 2.55 12.57
CA GLU A 545 -4.27 3.26 13.74
C GLU A 545 -5.12 4.48 13.36
N VAL A 546 -4.72 5.20 12.31
CA VAL A 546 -5.52 6.32 11.76
C VAL A 546 -6.85 5.79 11.24
N TYR A 547 -6.84 4.63 10.57
CA TYR A 547 -8.06 3.94 10.14
C TYR A 547 -8.98 3.66 11.34
N ARG A 548 -8.46 2.99 12.37
CA ARG A 548 -9.24 2.57 13.55
C ARG A 548 -9.82 3.75 14.31
N GLN A 549 -9.04 4.81 14.52
CA GLN A 549 -9.52 6.01 15.21
C GLN A 549 -10.63 6.71 14.42
N PHE A 550 -10.47 6.83 13.10
CA PHE A 550 -11.48 7.45 12.25
C PHE A 550 -12.77 6.61 12.18
N GLU A 551 -12.65 5.29 12.01
CA GLU A 551 -13.79 4.36 12.01
C GLU A 551 -14.51 4.38 13.36
N LYS A 552 -13.78 4.36 14.49
CA LYS A 552 -14.37 4.47 15.82
C LYS A 552 -15.15 5.78 16.01
N ALA A 553 -14.65 6.89 15.48
CA ALA A 553 -15.27 8.19 15.64
C ALA A 553 -16.49 8.43 14.72
N THR A 554 -16.51 7.80 13.55
CA THR A 554 -17.48 8.13 12.48
C THR A 554 -18.30 6.95 11.95
N GLY A 555 -17.86 5.71 12.22
CA GLY A 555 -18.35 4.48 11.58
C GLY A 555 -17.93 4.32 10.11
N LEU A 556 -17.11 5.24 9.57
CA LEU A 556 -16.69 5.21 8.18
C LEU A 556 -15.43 4.36 7.99
N GLN A 557 -15.49 3.48 6.99
CA GLN A 557 -14.36 2.70 6.53
C GLN A 557 -13.57 3.50 5.50
N ILE A 558 -12.24 3.51 5.61
CA ILE A 558 -11.34 4.23 4.71
C ILE A 558 -10.77 3.25 3.69
N LEU A 559 -11.10 3.45 2.41
CA LEU A 559 -10.70 2.55 1.32
C LEU A 559 -9.47 3.10 0.60
N GLU A 560 -8.34 2.42 0.75
CA GLU A 560 -7.09 2.81 0.10
C GLU A 560 -7.15 2.56 -1.41
N GLY A 561 -6.42 3.39 -2.15
CA GLY A 561 -6.15 3.20 -3.57
C GLY A 561 -4.76 3.73 -3.93
N PHE A 562 -4.23 3.21 -5.03
CA PHE A 562 -2.87 3.43 -5.48
C PHE A 562 -2.81 3.76 -6.97
N GLY A 563 -1.92 4.67 -7.30
CA GLY A 563 -1.46 4.98 -8.64
C GLY A 563 -0.53 6.19 -8.58
N GLN A 564 -0.18 6.71 -9.75
CA GLN A 564 0.91 7.67 -9.90
C GLN A 564 0.48 8.89 -10.71
N SER A 565 1.38 9.86 -10.90
CA SER A 565 1.06 10.99 -11.78
C SER A 565 0.99 10.53 -13.25
N GLU A 566 1.69 9.44 -13.56
CA GLU A 566 1.74 8.72 -14.83
C GLU A 566 0.48 7.88 -15.09
N SER A 567 -0.43 7.73 -14.13
CA SER A 567 -1.59 6.83 -14.25
C SER A 567 -2.87 7.39 -13.62
N THR A 568 -3.94 6.62 -13.76
CA THR A 568 -5.13 6.71 -12.89
C THR A 568 -5.01 5.68 -11.77
N MET A 569 -6.11 5.27 -11.12
CA MET A 569 -6.03 4.27 -10.05
C MET A 569 -5.64 2.91 -10.62
N ILE A 570 -4.42 2.43 -10.33
CA ILE A 570 -3.92 1.14 -10.77
C ILE A 570 -4.47 0.01 -9.89
N ILE A 571 -4.44 0.20 -8.57
CA ILE A 571 -4.90 -0.76 -7.56
C ILE A 571 -5.83 -0.02 -6.60
N GLY A 572 -6.94 -0.62 -6.18
CA GLY A 572 -7.86 0.02 -5.25
C GLY A 572 -8.79 -0.93 -4.52
N ASN A 573 -9.25 -0.52 -3.35
CA ASN A 573 -10.35 -1.16 -2.64
C ASN A 573 -11.68 -0.63 -3.20
N MET A 574 -12.18 -1.28 -4.26
CA MET A 574 -13.41 -0.90 -4.97
C MET A 574 -14.66 -1.45 -4.27
N ILE A 575 -15.78 -0.74 -4.42
CA ILE A 575 -17.10 -1.21 -3.96
C ILE A 575 -17.49 -2.56 -4.59
N GLY A 576 -18.30 -3.35 -3.89
CA GLY A 576 -18.70 -4.70 -4.28
C GLY A 576 -17.74 -5.79 -3.81
N ALA A 577 -16.47 -5.46 -3.55
CA ALA A 577 -15.47 -6.39 -3.04
C ALA A 577 -15.20 -6.17 -1.53
N PRO A 578 -14.72 -7.20 -0.81
CA PRO A 578 -14.13 -7.01 0.51
C PRO A 578 -12.92 -6.07 0.46
N HIS A 579 -12.55 -5.49 1.59
CA HIS A 579 -11.26 -4.79 1.76
C HIS A 579 -10.48 -5.29 2.96
N LYS A 580 -9.16 -5.08 2.95
CA LYS A 580 -8.26 -5.38 4.07
C LYS A 580 -7.55 -4.11 4.53
N ILE A 581 -7.58 -3.84 5.83
CA ILE A 581 -6.90 -2.67 6.42
C ILE A 581 -5.39 -2.75 6.12
N GLY A 582 -4.82 -1.68 5.57
CA GLY A 582 -3.41 -1.58 5.19
C GLY A 582 -3.08 -2.16 3.81
N SER A 583 -4.06 -2.74 3.10
CA SER A 583 -3.89 -3.14 1.71
C SER A 583 -4.36 -2.04 0.77
N MET A 584 -3.64 -1.86 -0.34
CA MET A 584 -4.04 -0.98 -1.43
C MET A 584 -5.28 -1.49 -2.18
N GLY A 585 -5.67 -2.75 -1.98
CA GLY A 585 -6.79 -3.39 -2.68
C GLY A 585 -6.32 -4.29 -3.82
N LYS A 586 -7.14 -4.38 -4.87
CA LYS A 586 -6.90 -5.23 -6.04
C LYS A 586 -6.70 -4.39 -7.31
N PRO A 587 -6.03 -4.93 -8.36
CA PRO A 587 -5.89 -4.23 -9.63
C PRO A 587 -7.23 -3.78 -10.19
N ALA A 588 -7.27 -2.55 -10.71
CA ALA A 588 -8.44 -2.07 -11.43
C ALA A 588 -8.60 -2.85 -12.75
N PRO A 589 -9.82 -3.18 -13.21
CA PRO A 589 -10.03 -4.07 -14.36
C PRO A 589 -9.69 -3.48 -15.74
N ILE A 590 -8.92 -2.39 -15.76
CA ILE A 590 -8.34 -1.77 -16.95
C ILE A 590 -6.81 -1.94 -17.01
N TYR A 591 -6.18 -2.38 -15.91
CA TYR A 591 -4.75 -2.56 -15.79
C TYR A 591 -4.42 -4.04 -15.52
N ASP A 592 -3.65 -4.65 -16.42
CA ASP A 592 -3.07 -5.99 -16.17
C ASP A 592 -1.79 -5.84 -15.34
N VAL A 593 -1.96 -5.87 -14.02
CA VAL A 593 -0.89 -5.67 -13.05
C VAL A 593 -0.18 -7.00 -12.76
N LYS A 594 1.17 -6.96 -12.73
CA LYS A 594 2.03 -8.05 -12.28
C LYS A 594 3.03 -7.55 -11.23
N LEU A 595 3.70 -8.49 -10.56
CA LEU A 595 4.82 -8.22 -9.68
C LEU A 595 6.09 -8.88 -10.25
N MET A 596 7.18 -8.13 -10.40
CA MET A 596 8.45 -8.62 -10.95
C MET A 596 9.61 -8.46 -9.95
N ASP A 597 10.55 -9.39 -9.94
CA ASP A 597 11.82 -9.23 -9.23
C ASP A 597 12.82 -8.36 -10.03
N HIS A 598 14.04 -8.20 -9.51
CA HIS A 598 15.06 -7.38 -10.18
C HIS A 598 15.63 -8.02 -11.46
N ASP A 599 15.40 -9.31 -11.67
CA ASP A 599 15.85 -10.05 -12.86
C ASP A 599 14.76 -10.06 -13.94
N GLY A 600 13.61 -9.41 -13.69
CA GLY A 600 12.47 -9.36 -14.60
C GLY A 600 11.58 -10.60 -14.55
N ASN A 601 11.75 -11.48 -13.54
CA ASN A 601 10.89 -12.64 -13.38
C ASN A 601 9.67 -12.30 -12.54
N PHE A 602 8.53 -12.92 -12.84
CA PHE A 602 7.35 -12.78 -11.99
C PHE A 602 7.56 -13.45 -10.64
N VAL A 603 7.16 -12.76 -9.58
CA VAL A 603 7.20 -13.30 -8.21
C VAL A 603 5.87 -13.98 -7.85
N PRO A 604 5.91 -15.09 -7.09
CA PRO A 604 4.70 -15.75 -6.62
C PRO A 604 4.01 -14.95 -5.50
N VAL A 605 2.80 -15.41 -5.13
CA VAL A 605 2.05 -14.91 -3.96
C VAL A 605 2.94 -14.90 -2.71
N GLY A 606 2.86 -13.83 -1.93
CA GLY A 606 3.62 -13.61 -0.70
C GLY A 606 5.04 -13.07 -0.91
N GLU A 607 5.52 -12.96 -2.14
CA GLU A 607 6.85 -12.41 -2.43
C GLU A 607 6.79 -10.96 -2.89
N THR A 608 7.82 -10.18 -2.52
CA THR A 608 7.92 -8.77 -2.88
C THR A 608 8.47 -8.63 -4.30
N GLY A 609 7.76 -7.89 -5.14
CA GLY A 609 8.21 -7.48 -6.47
C GLY A 609 7.80 -6.05 -6.80
N GLU A 610 8.33 -5.52 -7.89
CA GLU A 610 7.91 -4.26 -8.50
C GLU A 610 6.53 -4.41 -9.13
N ILE A 611 5.64 -3.46 -8.85
CA ILE A 611 4.36 -3.32 -9.55
C ILE A 611 4.66 -2.90 -10.98
N VAL A 612 4.28 -3.75 -11.93
CA VAL A 612 4.37 -3.46 -13.35
C VAL A 612 3.01 -3.60 -14.01
N VAL A 613 2.77 -2.82 -15.06
CA VAL A 613 1.53 -2.87 -15.86
C VAL A 613 1.88 -3.42 -17.24
N ASN A 614 1.27 -4.53 -17.64
CA ASN A 614 1.43 -5.08 -18.98
C ASN A 614 0.77 -4.14 -20.00
N VAL A 615 1.54 -3.75 -21.01
CA VAL A 615 1.13 -2.85 -22.10
C VAL A 615 1.32 -3.49 -23.49
N SER A 616 1.61 -4.79 -23.54
CA SER A 616 1.86 -5.53 -24.78
C SER A 616 0.66 -5.54 -25.74
N ASP A 617 -0.56 -5.59 -25.19
CA ASP A 617 -1.82 -5.53 -25.95
C ASP A 617 -2.35 -4.10 -26.17
N GLY A 618 -1.51 -3.09 -25.88
CA GLY A 618 -1.81 -1.67 -26.01
C GLY A 618 -1.84 -0.93 -24.68
N VAL A 619 -1.77 0.40 -24.77
CA VAL A 619 -1.72 1.28 -23.60
C VAL A 619 -3.16 1.51 -23.07
N PRO A 620 -3.47 1.14 -21.81
CA PRO A 620 -4.81 1.33 -21.26
C PRO A 620 -5.14 2.83 -21.09
N CYS A 621 -6.42 3.17 -21.25
CA CYS A 621 -6.89 4.53 -21.02
C CYS A 621 -6.56 4.95 -19.58
N GLY A 622 -5.87 6.08 -19.42
CA GLY A 622 -5.45 6.57 -18.11
C GLY A 622 -3.97 6.43 -17.82
N LEU A 623 -3.24 5.59 -18.55
CA LEU A 623 -1.77 5.58 -18.50
C LEU A 623 -1.21 6.71 -19.39
N PHE A 624 -0.16 7.38 -18.93
CA PHE A 624 0.53 8.45 -19.64
C PHE A 624 1.14 7.96 -20.97
N CYS A 625 1.49 8.90 -21.83
CA CYS A 625 2.09 8.65 -23.15
C CYS A 625 3.63 8.60 -23.12
N GLY A 626 4.23 8.65 -21.93
CA GLY A 626 5.68 8.80 -21.72
C GLY A 626 6.06 10.16 -21.14
N TYR A 627 7.37 10.35 -20.93
CA TYR A 627 7.94 11.60 -20.45
C TYR A 627 8.22 12.55 -21.61
N TYR A 628 7.62 13.74 -21.57
CA TYR A 628 7.73 14.74 -22.63
C TYR A 628 9.18 15.22 -22.80
N ASN A 629 9.66 15.20 -24.05
CA ASN A 629 11.04 15.51 -24.43
C ASN A 629 12.11 14.67 -23.71
N ASP A 630 11.75 13.48 -23.22
CA ASP A 630 12.67 12.60 -22.50
C ASP A 630 12.43 11.12 -22.88
N PRO A 631 12.80 10.73 -24.13
CA PRO A 631 12.64 9.36 -24.60
C PRO A 631 13.52 8.36 -23.84
N GLU A 632 14.67 8.81 -23.31
CA GLU A 632 15.56 7.97 -22.50
C GLU A 632 14.89 7.57 -21.18
N LYS A 633 14.36 8.55 -20.42
CA LYS A 633 13.60 8.24 -19.20
C LYS A 633 12.31 7.49 -19.48
N THR A 634 11.72 7.65 -20.66
CA THR A 634 10.56 6.86 -21.05
C THR A 634 10.96 5.40 -21.26
N ALA A 635 12.04 5.13 -21.99
CA ALA A 635 12.55 3.78 -22.21
C ALA A 635 13.03 3.09 -20.91
N GLU A 636 13.51 3.84 -19.92
CA GLU A 636 13.84 3.30 -18.59
C GLU A 636 12.63 2.72 -17.85
N VAL A 637 11.41 3.19 -18.14
CA VAL A 637 10.19 2.71 -17.47
C VAL A 637 9.27 1.93 -18.40
N TRP A 638 9.45 2.02 -19.72
CA TRP A 638 8.69 1.32 -20.74
C TRP A 638 9.62 0.40 -21.52
N HIS A 639 9.73 -0.84 -21.06
CA HIS A 639 10.54 -1.86 -21.71
C HIS A 639 9.94 -3.25 -21.50
N ASP A 640 10.36 -4.21 -22.32
CA ASP A 640 9.97 -5.62 -22.23
C ASP A 640 8.45 -5.90 -22.23
N GLY A 641 7.65 -4.96 -22.76
CA GLY A 641 6.20 -5.06 -22.81
C GLY A 641 5.48 -4.57 -21.54
N TYR A 642 6.20 -3.95 -20.60
CA TYR A 642 5.67 -3.48 -19.33
C TYR A 642 5.96 -2.00 -19.08
N TYR A 643 5.05 -1.36 -18.35
CA TYR A 643 5.32 -0.11 -17.64
C TYR A 643 5.76 -0.43 -16.21
N HIS A 644 6.97 0.00 -15.86
CA HIS A 644 7.60 -0.11 -14.55
C HIS A 644 7.27 1.11 -13.68
N THR A 645 6.60 0.88 -12.55
CA THR A 645 6.16 1.96 -11.64
C THR A 645 7.27 2.44 -10.70
N GLY A 646 8.28 1.61 -10.45
CA GLY A 646 9.29 1.78 -9.42
C GLY A 646 8.78 1.57 -7.98
N ASP A 647 7.53 1.12 -7.81
CA ASP A 647 6.91 0.86 -6.51
C ASP A 647 6.89 -0.65 -6.23
N LEU A 648 7.29 -1.05 -5.03
CA LEU A 648 7.34 -2.45 -4.60
C LEU A 648 6.10 -2.81 -3.78
N ALA A 649 5.56 -4.00 -4.05
CA ALA A 649 4.48 -4.60 -3.29
C ALA A 649 4.63 -6.12 -3.24
N TRP A 650 3.87 -6.76 -2.34
CA TRP A 650 3.59 -8.19 -2.41
C TRP A 650 2.08 -8.40 -2.52
N MET A 651 1.68 -9.52 -3.11
CA MET A 651 0.27 -9.90 -3.27
C MET A 651 -0.05 -11.06 -2.34
N ASP A 652 -1.16 -11.00 -1.60
CA ASP A 652 -1.64 -12.12 -0.78
C ASP A 652 -2.49 -13.12 -1.58
N GLU A 653 -2.90 -14.22 -0.95
CA GLU A 653 -3.64 -15.30 -1.62
C GLU A 653 -5.01 -14.88 -2.13
N ASP A 654 -5.61 -13.88 -1.48
CA ASP A 654 -6.90 -13.32 -1.87
C ASP A 654 -6.75 -12.28 -3.00
N GLY A 655 -5.53 -12.06 -3.48
CA GLY A 655 -5.19 -11.13 -4.55
C GLY A 655 -5.09 -9.67 -4.12
N PHE A 656 -4.97 -9.40 -2.81
CA PHE A 656 -4.77 -8.04 -2.28
C PHE A 656 -3.30 -7.65 -2.29
N TYR A 657 -3.03 -6.41 -2.70
CA TYR A 657 -1.68 -5.88 -2.81
C TYR A 657 -1.31 -5.06 -1.58
N TRP A 658 -0.09 -5.24 -1.10
CA TRP A 658 0.45 -4.63 0.10
C TRP A 658 1.69 -3.82 -0.25
N TYR A 659 1.62 -2.51 -0.05
CA TYR A 659 2.71 -1.60 -0.39
C TYR A 659 3.92 -1.82 0.52
N VAL A 660 5.12 -1.91 -0.07
CA VAL A 660 6.38 -2.07 0.68
C VAL A 660 7.17 -0.76 0.70
N GLY A 661 7.27 -0.08 -0.44
CA GLY A 661 8.09 1.12 -0.57
C GLY A 661 8.50 1.35 -2.02
N ARG A 662 9.34 2.37 -2.24
CA ARG A 662 10.00 2.56 -3.53
C ARG A 662 11.17 1.59 -3.66
N ALA A 663 11.43 1.11 -4.87
CA ALA A 663 12.54 0.20 -5.13
C ALA A 663 13.91 0.78 -4.73
N ASP A 664 14.07 2.10 -4.82
CA ASP A 664 15.28 2.83 -4.44
C ASP A 664 15.36 3.22 -2.95
N ASP A 665 14.23 3.22 -2.22
CA ASP A 665 14.18 3.55 -0.78
C ASP A 665 14.36 2.33 0.14
N VAL A 666 14.42 1.09 -0.40
CA VAL A 666 14.59 -0.13 0.41
C VAL A 666 15.95 -0.13 1.11
N ILE A 667 15.93 -0.26 2.44
CA ILE A 667 17.15 -0.33 3.26
C ILE A 667 17.74 -1.73 3.12
N LYS A 668 19.03 -1.81 2.76
CA LYS A 668 19.77 -3.07 2.67
C LYS A 668 20.72 -3.19 3.87
N SER A 669 20.29 -3.90 4.91
CA SER A 669 21.07 -4.08 6.14
C SER A 669 21.45 -5.53 6.34
N SER A 670 22.74 -5.88 6.31
CA SER A 670 23.23 -7.27 6.51
C SER A 670 22.55 -8.31 5.60
N GLY A 671 22.22 -7.95 4.36
CA GLY A 671 21.51 -8.80 3.40
C GLY A 671 19.97 -8.77 3.50
N TYR A 672 19.40 -8.19 4.56
CA TYR A 672 17.96 -7.99 4.69
C TYR A 672 17.49 -6.79 3.86
N ARG A 673 16.39 -6.97 3.13
CA ARG A 673 15.64 -5.89 2.48
C ARG A 673 14.54 -5.41 3.42
N ILE A 674 14.67 -4.19 3.89
CA ILE A 674 13.79 -3.64 4.92
C ILE A 674 13.01 -2.47 4.32
N GLY A 675 11.68 -2.64 4.27
CA GLY A 675 10.77 -1.56 3.86
C GLY A 675 10.67 -0.50 4.96
N PRO A 676 10.92 0.78 4.69
CA PRO A 676 10.87 1.82 5.71
C PRO A 676 9.47 2.00 6.31
N PHE A 677 8.42 1.80 5.50
CA PHE A 677 7.03 2.05 5.91
C PHE A 677 6.54 1.14 7.03
N GLU A 678 6.97 -0.12 7.06
CA GLU A 678 6.60 -1.08 8.10
C GLU A 678 7.06 -0.59 9.48
N ILE A 679 8.29 -0.07 9.56
CA ILE A 679 8.88 0.44 10.80
C ILE A 679 8.25 1.79 11.17
N GLU A 680 8.04 2.68 10.20
CA GLU A 680 7.31 3.93 10.40
C GLU A 680 5.93 3.68 11.01
N SER A 681 5.20 2.68 10.52
CA SER A 681 3.86 2.35 11.00
C SER A 681 3.83 1.95 12.47
N VAL A 682 4.78 1.11 12.90
CA VAL A 682 4.92 0.68 14.30
C VAL A 682 5.34 1.82 15.22
N ILE A 683 6.29 2.66 14.80
CA ILE A 683 6.72 3.81 15.61
C ILE A 683 5.58 4.81 15.79
N MET A 684 4.73 4.98 14.78
CA MET A 684 3.57 5.88 14.82
C MET A 684 2.45 5.41 15.77
N GLU A 685 2.48 4.18 16.31
CA GLU A 685 1.55 3.72 17.34
C GLU A 685 1.85 4.35 18.71
N LEU A 686 3.07 4.87 18.92
CA LEU A 686 3.49 5.49 20.16
C LEU A 686 2.84 6.88 20.32
N PRO A 687 2.16 7.16 21.46
CA PRO A 687 1.31 8.34 21.61
C PRO A 687 2.07 9.67 21.58
N TYR A 688 3.37 9.65 21.90
CA TYR A 688 4.23 10.84 21.88
C TYR A 688 4.89 11.10 20.51
N VAL A 689 4.70 10.22 19.52
CA VAL A 689 5.25 10.42 18.17
C VAL A 689 4.26 11.21 17.31
N LEU A 690 4.71 12.37 16.82
CA LEU A 690 3.96 13.22 15.90
C LEU A 690 4.13 12.75 14.45
N GLU A 691 5.37 12.51 14.02
CA GLU A 691 5.73 12.00 12.70
C GLU A 691 6.99 11.14 12.78
N CYS A 692 7.12 10.17 11.88
CA CYS A 692 8.33 9.36 11.75
C CYS A 692 8.69 9.19 10.27
N ALA A 693 9.99 9.19 9.99
CA ALA A 693 10.54 8.76 8.71
C ALA A 693 11.72 7.82 8.93
N VAL A 694 11.73 6.71 8.21
CA VAL A 694 12.78 5.70 8.26
C VAL A 694 13.63 5.79 7.00
N SER A 695 14.95 5.83 7.18
CA SER A 695 15.93 5.91 6.09
C SER A 695 17.15 5.04 6.39
N PRO A 696 17.94 4.66 5.36
CA PRO A 696 19.20 3.98 5.59
C PRO A 696 20.22 4.94 6.20
N ALA A 697 21.02 4.44 7.15
CA ALA A 697 22.26 5.09 7.58
C ALA A 697 23.45 4.16 7.30
N PRO A 698 24.60 4.68 6.85
CA PRO A 698 25.77 3.85 6.56
C PRO A 698 26.28 3.17 7.84
N ASP A 699 26.72 1.92 7.71
CA ASP A 699 27.30 1.12 8.78
C ASP A 699 28.44 0.27 8.22
N GLU A 700 29.61 0.32 8.88
CA GLU A 700 30.84 -0.31 8.37
C GLU A 700 30.75 -1.83 8.25
N VAL A 701 29.90 -2.48 9.05
CA VAL A 701 29.78 -3.94 9.11
C VAL A 701 28.56 -4.42 8.32
N ARG A 702 27.46 -3.66 8.38
CA ARG A 702 26.15 -4.07 7.86
C ARG A 702 25.82 -3.44 6.51
N GLY A 703 26.71 -2.60 5.98
CA GLY A 703 26.49 -1.76 4.81
C GLY A 703 25.59 -0.57 5.14
N GLN A 704 24.34 -0.86 5.50
CA GLN A 704 23.39 0.11 6.03
C GLN A 704 22.71 -0.41 7.29
N VAL A 705 22.18 0.49 8.11
CA VAL A 705 21.29 0.19 9.24
C VAL A 705 20.06 1.07 9.18
N VAL A 706 19.00 0.64 9.86
CA VAL A 706 17.75 1.38 9.96
C VAL A 706 17.95 2.61 10.87
N LYS A 707 17.66 3.80 10.34
CA LYS A 707 17.59 5.06 11.09
C LYS A 707 16.14 5.57 11.09
N ALA A 708 15.59 5.83 12.28
CA ALA A 708 14.32 6.53 12.46
C ALA A 708 14.56 8.00 12.81
N SER A 709 14.05 8.91 11.99
CA SER A 709 13.93 10.33 12.31
C SER A 709 12.53 10.59 12.85
N VAL A 710 12.44 11.03 14.11
CA VAL A 710 11.18 11.13 14.87
C VAL A 710 10.92 12.58 15.24
N VAL A 711 9.70 13.05 14.98
CA VAL A 711 9.17 14.31 15.49
C VAL A 711 8.23 13.97 16.63
N LEU A 712 8.40 14.61 17.78
CA LEU A 712 7.56 14.41 18.96
C LEU A 712 6.34 15.34 18.96
N VAL A 713 5.31 14.98 19.71
CA VAL A 713 4.21 15.91 20.04
C VAL A 713 4.71 17.06 20.92
N LYS A 714 4.00 18.19 20.93
CA LYS A 714 4.44 19.43 21.60
C LYS A 714 4.81 19.28 23.08
N ASP A 715 4.18 18.33 23.77
CA ASP A 715 4.34 18.14 25.22
C ASP A 715 5.32 17.00 25.57
N ALA A 716 6.04 16.45 24.57
CA ALA A 716 7.02 15.38 24.76
C ALA A 716 8.45 15.87 24.43
N GLU A 717 9.38 15.60 25.35
CA GLU A 717 10.78 16.03 25.25
C GLU A 717 11.71 14.89 24.84
N PRO A 718 12.67 15.10 23.92
CA PRO A 718 13.67 14.12 23.55
C PRO A 718 14.49 13.58 24.73
N SER A 719 14.61 12.26 24.86
CA SER A 719 15.48 11.62 25.87
C SER A 719 16.10 10.30 25.37
N GLU A 720 17.18 9.85 26.01
CA GLU A 720 17.78 8.54 25.69
C GLU A 720 16.86 7.39 26.11
N GLU A 721 16.08 7.59 27.16
CA GLU A 721 15.04 6.65 27.61
C GLU A 721 13.99 6.45 26.52
N LEU A 722 13.50 7.53 25.90
CA LEU A 722 12.54 7.46 24.79
C LEU A 722 13.13 6.78 23.55
N LYS A 723 14.42 7.02 23.24
CA LYS A 723 15.07 6.29 22.13
C LYS A 723 15.05 4.78 22.38
N LYS A 724 15.45 4.36 23.58
CA LYS A 724 15.45 2.94 23.97
C LYS A 724 14.05 2.36 23.98
N GLU A 725 13.06 3.14 24.41
CA GLU A 725 11.66 2.75 24.38
C GLU A 725 11.17 2.51 22.95
N ILE A 726 11.40 3.46 22.03
CA ILE A 726 11.07 3.30 20.60
C ILE A 726 11.76 2.06 20.03
N GLN A 727 13.04 1.87 20.32
CA GLN A 727 13.80 0.69 19.85
C GLN A 727 13.23 -0.62 20.38
N ARG A 728 12.92 -0.68 21.68
CA ARG A 728 12.33 -1.85 22.32
C ARG A 728 10.93 -2.14 21.76
N TYR A 729 10.10 -1.11 21.63
CA TYR A 729 8.76 -1.24 21.07
C TYR A 729 8.78 -1.81 19.65
N VAL A 730 9.66 -1.32 18.79
CA VAL A 730 9.80 -1.86 17.42
C VAL A 730 10.34 -3.30 17.44
N LYS A 731 11.29 -3.64 18.33
CA LYS A 731 11.77 -5.03 18.47
C LYS A 731 10.69 -6.01 18.92
N GLU A 732 9.77 -5.56 19.77
CA GLU A 732 8.65 -6.37 20.28
C GLU A 732 7.54 -6.55 19.22
N LYS A 733 7.38 -5.57 18.32
CA LYS A 733 6.27 -5.53 17.34
C LYS A 733 6.67 -5.91 15.92
N THR A 734 7.95 -6.08 15.64
CA THR A 734 8.47 -6.45 14.31
C THR A 734 9.58 -7.48 14.44
N ALA A 735 9.97 -8.10 13.32
CA ALA A 735 11.14 -8.97 13.32
C ALA A 735 12.39 -8.20 13.84
N PRO A 736 13.16 -8.74 14.80
CA PRO A 736 14.20 -8.00 15.52
C PRO A 736 15.30 -7.37 14.66
N TYR A 737 15.47 -7.78 13.39
CA TYR A 737 16.42 -7.15 12.47
C TYR A 737 15.94 -5.81 11.90
N LYS A 738 14.63 -5.50 11.98
CA LYS A 738 14.00 -4.29 11.41
C LYS A 738 14.07 -3.07 12.34
N TYR A 739 14.39 -3.25 13.63
CA TYR A 739 14.38 -2.14 14.58
C TYR A 739 15.36 -1.01 14.20
N PRO A 740 15.01 0.26 14.51
CA PRO A 740 15.88 1.39 14.22
C PRO A 740 17.11 1.36 15.14
N ARG A 741 18.27 1.00 14.60
CA ARG A 741 19.54 1.08 15.33
C ARG A 741 19.92 2.51 15.68
N ILE A 742 19.43 3.47 14.90
CA ILE A 742 19.62 4.89 15.13
C ILE A 742 18.24 5.56 15.28
N VAL A 743 18.03 6.29 16.36
CA VAL A 743 16.85 7.16 16.56
C VAL A 743 17.32 8.59 16.73
N VAL A 744 16.83 9.49 15.86
CA VAL A 744 17.16 10.92 15.86
C VAL A 744 15.88 11.70 16.04
N PHE A 745 15.82 12.54 17.07
CA PHE A 745 14.72 13.48 17.22
C PHE A 745 14.94 14.72 16.35
N ARG A 746 13.88 15.17 15.68
CA ARG A 746 13.88 16.33 14.79
C ARG A 746 12.73 17.25 15.17
N GLU A 747 12.91 18.55 14.97
CA GLU A 747 11.81 19.52 15.06
C GLU A 747 10.82 19.33 13.90
N SER A 748 11.30 18.92 12.72
CA SER A 748 10.49 18.63 11.54
C SER A 748 11.21 17.67 10.57
N LEU A 749 10.45 17.00 9.70
CA LEU A 749 10.99 16.15 8.64
C LEU A 749 11.09 16.93 7.31
N PRO A 750 12.14 16.70 6.50
CA PRO A 750 12.26 17.29 5.17
C PRO A 750 11.14 16.76 4.29
N LYS A 751 10.33 17.65 3.73
CA LYS A 751 9.19 17.33 2.88
C LYS A 751 9.27 18.10 1.57
N THR A 752 8.77 17.49 0.50
CA THR A 752 8.46 18.19 -0.74
C THR A 752 7.35 19.22 -0.49
N THR A 753 7.13 20.11 -1.46
CA THR A 753 5.97 21.01 -1.49
C THR A 753 4.63 20.26 -1.40
N SER A 754 4.58 18.99 -1.80
CA SER A 754 3.38 18.13 -1.65
C SER A 754 3.16 17.58 -0.23
N GLY A 755 4.10 17.78 0.69
CA GLY A 755 4.07 17.17 2.02
C GLY A 755 4.69 15.77 2.09
N LYS A 756 5.08 15.16 0.95
CA LYS A 756 5.82 13.87 0.94
C LYS A 756 7.21 14.01 1.53
N ILE A 757 7.59 13.10 2.42
CA ILE A 757 8.92 13.03 3.06
C ILE A 757 10.01 12.81 2.00
N GLN A 758 11.12 13.57 2.09
CA GLN A 758 12.30 13.43 1.25
C GLN A 758 13.36 12.57 1.95
N ARG A 759 13.28 11.24 1.81
CA ARG A 759 14.14 10.30 2.55
C ARG A 759 15.63 10.45 2.24
N ASN A 760 15.99 10.83 1.02
CA ASN A 760 17.37 11.10 0.62
C ASN A 760 18.02 12.28 1.36
N LYS A 761 17.24 13.16 2.01
CA LYS A 761 17.73 14.28 2.82
C LYS A 761 17.84 13.95 4.32
N LEU A 762 17.45 12.76 4.76
CA LEU A 762 17.35 12.38 6.17
C LEU A 762 18.66 11.94 6.79
#